data_AF-A0A8T5KLE7-F1
#
_entry.id   AF-A0A8T5KLE7-F1
#
_cell.length_a   1.000
_cell.length_b   1.000
_cell.length_c   1.000
_cell.angle_alpha   90.00
_cell.angle_beta   90.00
_cell.angle_gamma   90.00
#
_symmetry.space_group_name_H-M   'P 1'
#
loop_
_entity.id
_entity.type
_entity.pdbx_description
1 polymer ?
#
loop_
_entity_poly.entity_id
_entity_poly.type
_entity_poly.pdbx_seq_one_letter_code
_entity_poly.pdbx_strand_id
1 'polypeptide(L)'
;MALKLSADQEEKWEDFFFGRSGGHIDKAPAYPLLVCRNCGEPYIEGWDNRESLLPRQDLDASAERRVLRLSQERIIAMDEGDQDENLPLDNDIEIMDFNPETGELEDGPGEGIVSLQMLDLKKDQEERKSYVHRCECCGYRSHQYAEPITPVYPGDDALAAVATQALLEALPEPKGRSPQSPMKGRNLLVFSDSRQDAAFFSPFFERTSRDQAIRSSIVSALKEADEPSDLRALRDRVWRKLKEDGFQLYDRRDPSPMSSEVAKDRLLALLIAEFCSGNMARISLEAFGLVSVRYQGEERITARLKEAHPSHADLLPDVVRFLIDLIRRSRAINNFGGVIDLTDSSVWGEALASDRISWAKTDASGRRQRSLIPKGNSNRALWLLTEQLKIPKQEAADLLSDFWEQAIRTRNRTLTAHSSSGHVLDLAALQFTSGETEPLYRCSTCGAKSHIHLAGKCGAYRCSGEVSEVEQAERTAANEQNHYVYRYKGHPMSGIAREHTAAIGVRERTEIEERFRRGEVNLLSCTTTMEMGIDLGDLEAVFCRNVPPGISNYQQRAGRAGRRAQVAPIALMMARNNRYDQSQFNDVKSYLEAVPSPPYLALDNPSFFRRHQVSCILSGWLDHKLSGQQRTGAPKLVHVLGETLSVDDEKAIKADVETWLASENGKMNIEISERLIDLMPSNLSTIGFR
;
A
#
# COMPACT_ATOMS: atom_id res chain seq x y z
N MET A 1 10.77 2.40 -13.26
CA MET A 1 12.09 1.93 -13.71
C MET A 1 11.95 1.61 -15.18
N ALA A 2 12.92 1.96 -16.00
CA ALA A 2 12.94 1.65 -17.42
C ALA A 2 14.27 0.98 -17.78
N LEU A 3 14.21 -0.04 -18.64
CA LEU A 3 15.33 -0.92 -18.98
C LEU A 3 15.82 -0.64 -20.40
N LYS A 4 17.14 -0.53 -20.57
CA LYS A 4 17.80 -0.70 -21.86
C LYS A 4 17.93 -2.21 -22.13
N LEU A 5 17.37 -2.65 -23.25
CA LEU A 5 17.39 -4.06 -23.64
C LEU A 5 18.70 -4.42 -24.33
N SER A 6 19.02 -5.72 -24.37
CA SER A 6 20.22 -6.22 -25.04
C SER A 6 19.97 -7.62 -25.58
N ALA A 7 20.30 -7.87 -26.84
CA ALA A 7 20.15 -9.20 -27.44
C ALA A 7 21.19 -10.19 -26.88
N ASP A 8 22.35 -9.68 -26.45
CA ASP A 8 23.52 -10.47 -26.04
C ASP A 8 23.45 -10.95 -24.59
N GLN A 9 22.58 -10.35 -23.77
CA GLN A 9 22.39 -10.72 -22.37
C GLN A 9 21.33 -11.82 -22.22
N GLU A 10 21.56 -12.76 -21.31
CA GLU A 10 20.63 -13.85 -20.99
C GLU A 10 19.26 -13.32 -20.53
N GLU A 11 19.26 -12.28 -19.68
CA GLU A 11 18.03 -11.65 -19.17
C GLU A 11 17.41 -10.61 -20.14
N LYS A 12 18.03 -10.40 -21.31
CA LYS A 12 17.61 -9.44 -22.34
C LYS A 12 17.63 -7.96 -21.97
N TRP A 13 18.39 -7.58 -20.95
CA TRP A 13 18.63 -6.19 -20.57
C TRP A 13 20.07 -5.96 -20.10
N GLU A 14 20.56 -4.73 -20.21
CA GLU A 14 21.94 -4.37 -19.85
C GLU A 14 22.09 -3.14 -18.97
N ASP A 15 21.12 -2.21 -18.98
CA ASP A 15 21.16 -1.01 -18.14
C ASP A 15 19.74 -0.55 -17.77
N PHE A 16 19.61 0.37 -16.81
CA PHE A 16 18.33 0.90 -16.37
C PHE A 16 18.40 2.30 -15.75
N PHE A 17 17.26 3.00 -15.72
CA PHE A 17 17.10 4.20 -14.92
C PHE A 17 15.75 4.24 -14.19
N PHE A 18 15.65 5.07 -13.16
CA PHE A 18 14.42 5.26 -12.40
C PHE A 18 13.54 6.36 -13.02
N GLY A 19 12.57 5.95 -13.84
CA GLY A 19 11.51 6.82 -14.37
C GLY A 19 10.12 6.19 -14.25
N ARG A 20 9.07 7.04 -14.34
CA ARG A 20 7.67 6.61 -14.46
C ARG A 20 7.30 6.26 -15.90
N SER A 21 7.94 6.92 -16.87
CA SER A 21 7.84 6.60 -18.30
C SER A 21 9.16 6.04 -18.81
N GLY A 22 9.15 5.52 -20.03
CA GLY A 22 10.38 5.18 -20.72
C GLY A 22 11.19 6.42 -21.08
N GLY A 23 12.35 6.20 -21.67
CA GLY A 23 13.27 7.25 -22.05
C GLY A 23 14.34 6.70 -22.97
N HIS A 24 15.54 7.28 -22.92
CA HIS A 24 16.70 6.75 -23.65
C HIS A 24 17.91 6.72 -22.72
N ILE A 25 18.73 5.68 -22.86
CA ILE A 25 20.06 5.56 -22.24
C ILE A 25 21.05 5.51 -23.41
N ASP A 26 22.02 6.43 -23.45
CA ASP A 26 23.00 6.52 -24.54
C ASP A 26 22.39 6.52 -25.95
N LYS A 27 21.23 7.18 -26.10
CA LYS A 27 20.39 7.24 -27.32
C LYS A 27 19.61 5.98 -27.66
N ALA A 28 19.87 4.85 -27.01
CA ALA A 28 19.06 3.65 -27.15
C ALA A 28 17.75 3.77 -26.36
N PRO A 29 16.63 3.22 -26.86
CA PRO A 29 15.35 3.26 -26.16
C PRO A 29 15.40 2.43 -24.87
N ALA A 30 14.81 2.99 -23.82
CA ALA A 30 14.68 2.32 -22.53
C ALA A 30 13.20 2.24 -22.12
N TYR A 31 12.69 1.03 -21.95
CA TYR A 31 11.27 0.71 -21.83
C TYR A 31 10.85 0.52 -20.37
N PRO A 32 9.70 1.05 -19.91
CA PRO A 32 9.19 0.83 -18.56
C PRO A 32 9.11 -0.66 -18.21
N LEU A 33 9.71 -1.04 -17.09
CA LEU A 33 9.51 -2.37 -16.51
C LEU A 33 8.18 -2.42 -15.76
N LEU A 34 7.36 -3.38 -16.13
CA LEU A 34 6.16 -3.80 -15.43
C LEU A 34 6.41 -5.16 -14.78
N VAL A 35 5.73 -5.44 -13.66
CA VAL A 35 5.73 -6.75 -13.02
C VAL A 35 4.32 -7.21 -12.73
N CYS A 36 4.06 -8.51 -12.82
CA CYS A 36 2.80 -9.05 -12.34
C CYS A 36 2.65 -8.83 -10.82
N ARG A 37 1.51 -8.27 -10.42
CA ARG A 37 1.14 -8.02 -9.01
C ARG A 37 1.12 -9.28 -8.16
N ASN A 38 0.88 -10.44 -8.78
CA ASN A 38 0.84 -11.73 -8.10
C ASN A 38 2.18 -12.48 -8.18
N CYS A 39 2.67 -12.80 -9.38
CA CYS A 39 3.84 -13.67 -9.54
C CYS A 39 5.16 -12.93 -9.73
N GLY A 40 5.13 -11.62 -10.00
CA GLY A 40 6.33 -10.81 -10.18
C GLY A 40 6.98 -10.94 -11.56
N GLU A 41 6.35 -11.70 -12.46
CA GLU A 41 6.81 -11.86 -13.84
C GLU A 41 7.11 -10.50 -14.47
N PRO A 42 8.32 -10.30 -15.03
CA PRO A 42 8.70 -9.05 -15.67
C PRO A 42 8.14 -8.93 -17.09
N TYR A 43 7.65 -7.74 -17.40
CA TYR A 43 7.21 -7.31 -18.71
C TYR A 43 7.78 -5.93 -19.01
N ILE A 44 7.84 -5.55 -20.27
CA ILE A 44 8.11 -4.18 -20.69
C ILE A 44 6.90 -3.57 -21.37
N GLU A 45 6.76 -2.26 -21.27
CA GLU A 45 5.76 -1.47 -21.98
C GLU A 45 6.41 -0.70 -23.13
N GLY A 46 5.81 -0.76 -24.31
CA GLY A 46 6.26 0.01 -25.47
C GLY A 46 5.09 0.55 -26.28
N TRP A 47 5.40 1.42 -27.24
CA TRP A 47 4.42 2.09 -28.09
C TRP A 47 4.79 1.86 -29.55
N ASP A 48 4.06 0.98 -30.21
CA ASP A 48 4.28 0.50 -31.57
C ASP A 48 3.65 1.45 -32.58
N ASN A 49 4.47 2.10 -33.41
CA ASN A 49 4.02 2.96 -34.51
C ASN A 49 4.12 2.28 -35.89
N ARG A 50 4.29 0.96 -35.94
CA ARG A 50 4.52 0.09 -37.12
C ARG A 50 5.92 0.13 -37.73
N GLU A 51 6.76 1.09 -37.35
CA GLU A 51 8.16 1.16 -37.79
C GLU A 51 9.12 0.86 -36.63
N SER A 52 8.76 1.27 -35.42
CA SER A 52 9.58 1.12 -34.23
C SER A 52 8.72 0.96 -32.97
N LEU A 53 9.28 0.30 -31.96
CA LEU A 53 8.76 0.26 -30.61
C LEU A 53 9.31 1.44 -29.81
N LEU A 54 8.46 2.43 -29.53
CA LEU A 54 8.84 3.64 -28.82
C LEU A 54 8.73 3.47 -27.28
N PRO A 55 9.64 4.07 -26.49
CA PRO A 55 9.61 3.96 -25.03
C PRO A 55 8.53 4.85 -24.37
N ARG A 56 7.91 5.77 -25.13
CA ARG A 56 6.85 6.67 -24.64
C ARG A 56 5.84 7.02 -25.72
N GLN A 57 4.59 7.20 -25.32
CA GLN A 57 3.49 7.62 -26.20
C GLN A 57 3.66 9.04 -26.77
N ASP A 58 4.28 9.96 -26.04
CA ASP A 58 4.38 11.37 -26.46
C ASP A 58 5.32 11.58 -27.65
N LEU A 59 6.06 10.56 -28.05
CA LEU A 59 6.89 10.54 -29.25
C LEU A 59 6.05 10.36 -30.54
N ASP A 60 4.93 9.64 -30.45
CA ASP A 60 3.97 9.46 -31.54
C ASP A 60 2.57 9.17 -30.98
N ALA A 61 1.64 10.12 -31.19
CA ALA A 61 0.27 10.02 -30.68
C ALA A 61 -0.56 8.91 -31.32
N SER A 62 -0.14 8.39 -32.48
CA SER A 62 -0.80 7.28 -33.19
C SER A 62 -0.30 5.91 -32.76
N ALA A 63 0.82 5.84 -32.03
CA ALA A 63 1.41 4.60 -31.59
C ALA A 63 0.48 3.82 -30.63
N GLU A 64 0.42 2.51 -30.84
CA GLU A 64 -0.38 1.60 -30.04
C GLU A 64 0.42 1.03 -28.88
N ARG A 65 -0.19 0.98 -27.70
CA ARG A 65 0.43 0.34 -26.54
C ARG A 65 0.67 -1.16 -26.83
N ARG A 66 1.88 -1.63 -26.53
CA ARG A 66 2.27 -3.04 -26.49
C ARG A 66 2.85 -3.38 -25.13
N VAL A 67 2.57 -4.60 -24.67
CA VAL A 67 3.19 -5.17 -23.47
C VAL A 67 3.88 -6.46 -23.88
N LEU A 68 5.17 -6.54 -23.62
CA LEU A 68 6.02 -7.65 -24.03
C LEU A 68 6.56 -8.36 -22.79
N ARG A 69 6.51 -9.68 -22.76
CA ARG A 69 7.03 -10.49 -21.67
C ARG A 69 8.54 -10.60 -21.78
N LEU A 70 9.26 -10.23 -20.71
CA LEU A 70 10.72 -10.14 -20.72
C LEU A 70 11.40 -11.51 -20.50
N SER A 71 10.77 -12.42 -19.74
CA SER A 71 11.34 -13.74 -19.44
C SER A 71 11.07 -14.77 -20.54
N GLN A 72 12.11 -15.54 -20.90
CA GLN A 72 12.05 -16.58 -21.94
C GLN A 72 11.49 -17.93 -21.44
N GLU A 73 11.72 -18.30 -20.19
CA GLU A 73 11.23 -19.57 -19.67
C GLU A 73 9.78 -19.44 -19.22
N ARG A 74 8.94 -20.47 -19.44
CA ARG A 74 7.61 -20.58 -18.82
C ARG A 74 7.77 -20.67 -17.29
N ILE A 75 7.98 -19.53 -16.65
CA ILE A 75 7.73 -19.36 -15.24
C ILE A 75 6.21 -19.28 -15.17
N ILE A 76 5.57 -20.22 -14.52
CA ILE A 76 4.21 -20.05 -14.05
C ILE A 76 4.36 -20.15 -12.54
N ALA A 77 4.10 -19.08 -11.80
CA ALA A 77 4.16 -19.13 -10.35
C ALA A 77 2.95 -18.40 -9.80
N MET A 78 1.89 -19.10 -9.37
CA MET A 78 0.75 -18.45 -8.71
C MET A 78 0.42 -19.01 -7.35
N ASP A 79 -0.01 -18.08 -6.49
CA ASP A 79 -0.80 -18.37 -5.31
C ASP A 79 -2.20 -18.88 -5.70
N GLU A 80 -2.67 -19.82 -4.90
CA GLU A 80 -3.92 -20.54 -5.08
C GLU A 80 -5.10 -19.61 -4.74
N GLY A 81 -5.62 -18.85 -5.68
CA GLY A 81 -6.77 -17.95 -5.45
C GLY A 81 -7.89 -18.10 -6.46
N ASP A 82 -7.55 -18.39 -7.71
CA ASP A 82 -8.49 -18.34 -8.82
C ASP A 82 -8.61 -19.74 -9.45
N GLN A 83 -9.70 -20.43 -9.11
CA GLN A 83 -10.20 -21.55 -9.89
C GLN A 83 -10.91 -20.97 -11.10
N ASP A 84 -10.21 -20.75 -12.22
CA ASP A 84 -10.90 -20.76 -13.51
C ASP A 84 -9.99 -21.10 -14.70
N GLU A 85 -10.63 -21.80 -15.62
CA GLU A 85 -10.06 -22.59 -16.71
C GLU A 85 -9.80 -21.72 -17.94
N ASN A 86 -8.53 -21.67 -18.38
CA ASN A 86 -8.07 -21.55 -19.78
C ASN A 86 -6.63 -21.03 -19.78
N LEU A 87 -5.67 -21.91 -20.07
CA LEU A 87 -4.37 -21.50 -20.60
C LEU A 87 -4.45 -21.63 -22.12
N PRO A 88 -3.92 -20.68 -22.91
CA PRO A 88 -3.81 -20.84 -24.34
C PRO A 88 -2.96 -22.08 -24.68
N LEU A 89 -3.35 -22.80 -25.74
CA LEU A 89 -2.54 -23.83 -26.38
C LEU A 89 -1.33 -23.16 -27.08
N ASP A 90 -0.22 -23.89 -27.25
CA ASP A 90 1.09 -23.40 -27.77
C ASP A 90 1.06 -22.73 -29.16
N ASN A 91 -0.07 -22.66 -29.86
CA ASN A 91 -0.14 -22.26 -31.27
C ASN A 91 -0.54 -20.79 -31.53
N ASP A 92 -0.82 -19.98 -30.50
CA ASP A 92 -1.26 -18.56 -30.65
C ASP A 92 -0.30 -17.55 -29.98
N ILE A 93 1.01 -17.85 -29.89
CA ILE A 93 1.98 -16.93 -29.29
C ILE A 93 2.49 -15.95 -30.34
N GLU A 94 2.04 -14.69 -30.27
CA GLU A 94 2.61 -13.61 -31.07
C GLU A 94 3.96 -13.18 -30.47
N ILE A 95 5.00 -13.14 -31.31
CA ILE A 95 6.35 -12.67 -30.96
C ILE A 95 6.60 -11.35 -31.69
N MET A 96 7.22 -10.41 -31.01
CA MET A 96 7.70 -9.15 -31.60
C MET A 96 9.22 -9.15 -31.60
N ASP A 97 9.78 -8.93 -32.79
CA ASP A 97 11.21 -8.83 -33.05
C ASP A 97 11.57 -7.36 -33.30
N PHE A 98 12.59 -6.85 -32.59
CA PHE A 98 13.04 -5.48 -32.75
C PHE A 98 14.51 -5.29 -32.35
N ASN A 99 15.14 -4.28 -32.93
CA ASN A 99 16.51 -3.88 -32.58
C ASN A 99 16.49 -3.10 -31.23
N PRO A 100 17.18 -3.57 -30.18
CA PRO A 100 17.16 -2.91 -28.87
C PRO A 100 17.93 -1.57 -28.83
N GLU A 101 18.84 -1.32 -29.79
CA GLU A 101 19.61 -0.08 -29.87
C GLU A 101 18.85 1.05 -30.59
N THR A 102 18.01 0.72 -31.57
CA THR A 102 17.24 1.71 -32.34
C THR A 102 15.75 1.72 -32.01
N GLY A 103 15.21 0.58 -31.56
CA GLY A 103 13.78 0.32 -31.40
C GLY A 103 13.08 -0.09 -32.69
N GLU A 104 13.78 -0.18 -33.83
CA GLU A 104 13.20 -0.54 -35.13
C GLU A 104 12.63 -1.96 -35.11
N LEU A 105 11.43 -2.14 -35.65
CA LEU A 105 10.77 -3.44 -35.75
C LEU A 105 11.39 -4.25 -36.90
N GLU A 106 11.52 -5.55 -36.70
CA GLU A 106 12.16 -6.47 -37.64
C GLU A 106 11.21 -7.61 -38.04
N ASP A 107 11.35 -8.15 -39.26
CA ASP A 107 10.49 -9.20 -39.81
C ASP A 107 10.84 -10.62 -39.32
N GLY A 108 11.70 -10.74 -38.30
CA GLY A 108 12.08 -12.02 -37.71
C GLY A 108 13.30 -11.94 -36.78
N PRO A 109 13.67 -13.05 -36.11
CA PRO A 109 14.82 -13.10 -35.24
C PRO A 109 16.15 -12.99 -36.03
N GLY A 110 17.17 -12.42 -35.40
CA GLY A 110 18.49 -12.23 -36.01
C GLY A 110 19.56 -11.77 -35.02
N GLU A 111 20.79 -11.59 -35.52
CA GLU A 111 21.90 -11.10 -34.69
C GLU A 111 21.63 -9.67 -34.23
N GLY A 112 21.77 -9.41 -32.92
CA GLY A 112 21.44 -8.13 -32.33
C GLY A 112 19.94 -7.85 -32.15
N ILE A 113 19.05 -8.78 -32.47
CA ILE A 113 17.59 -8.61 -32.36
C ILE A 113 17.06 -9.20 -31.04
N VAL A 114 16.12 -8.50 -30.41
CA VAL A 114 15.39 -8.97 -29.24
C VAL A 114 14.01 -9.47 -29.65
N SER A 115 13.72 -10.74 -29.34
CA SER A 115 12.45 -11.42 -29.63
C SER A 115 11.67 -11.63 -28.33
N LEU A 116 10.52 -10.98 -28.17
CA LEU A 116 9.71 -11.07 -26.95
C LEU A 116 8.25 -11.44 -27.25
N GLN A 117 7.65 -12.22 -26.35
CA GLN A 117 6.24 -12.59 -26.45
C GLN A 117 5.35 -11.36 -26.21
N MET A 118 4.45 -11.09 -27.15
CA MET A 118 3.44 -10.04 -27.04
C MET A 118 2.22 -10.54 -26.25
N LEU A 119 1.65 -9.65 -25.44
CA LEU A 119 0.43 -9.92 -24.68
C LEU A 119 -0.81 -9.37 -25.36
N ASP A 120 -1.89 -10.14 -25.30
CA ASP A 120 -3.22 -9.70 -25.68
C ASP A 120 -3.72 -8.59 -24.74
N LEU A 121 -4.00 -7.42 -25.33
CA LEU A 121 -4.60 -6.29 -24.63
C LEU A 121 -6.08 -6.18 -24.95
N LYS A 122 -6.90 -5.98 -23.91
CA LYS A 122 -8.32 -5.71 -24.07
C LYS A 122 -8.59 -4.21 -23.93
N LYS A 123 -9.27 -3.62 -24.92
CA LYS A 123 -9.63 -2.21 -24.90
C LYS A 123 -10.78 -1.96 -23.94
N ASP A 124 -10.56 -1.07 -22.99
CA ASP A 124 -11.59 -0.49 -22.14
C ASP A 124 -12.32 0.63 -22.89
N GLN A 125 -13.65 0.59 -22.91
CA GLN A 125 -14.46 1.54 -23.68
C GLN A 125 -14.63 2.89 -22.98
N GLU A 126 -14.59 2.93 -21.64
CA GLU A 126 -14.77 4.15 -20.87
C GLU A 126 -13.47 4.96 -20.82
N GLU A 127 -12.36 4.28 -20.52
CA GLU A 127 -11.04 4.92 -20.41
C GLU A 127 -10.32 5.04 -21.76
N ARG A 128 -10.81 4.36 -22.80
CA ARG A 128 -10.20 4.28 -24.15
C ARG A 128 -8.75 3.78 -24.14
N LYS A 129 -8.39 2.99 -23.14
CA LYS A 129 -7.05 2.40 -22.95
C LYS A 129 -7.08 0.88 -23.12
N SER A 130 -5.95 0.29 -23.49
CA SER A 130 -5.82 -1.15 -23.66
C SER A 130 -5.06 -1.75 -22.48
N TYR A 131 -5.65 -2.74 -21.82
CA TYR A 131 -5.16 -3.33 -20.58
C TYR A 131 -4.85 -4.81 -20.74
N VAL A 132 -3.80 -5.28 -20.07
CA VAL A 132 -3.55 -6.72 -19.94
C VAL A 132 -4.67 -7.31 -19.08
N HIS A 133 -5.35 -8.33 -19.57
CA HIS A 133 -6.46 -8.94 -18.83
C HIS A 133 -6.00 -10.08 -17.90
N ARG A 134 -4.87 -10.74 -18.24
CA ARG A 134 -4.34 -11.90 -17.53
C ARG A 134 -2.81 -11.89 -17.59
N CYS A 135 -2.16 -12.29 -16.51
CA CYS A 135 -0.72 -12.58 -16.54
C CYS A 135 -0.45 -13.88 -17.32
N GLU A 136 0.39 -13.86 -18.36
CA GLU A 136 0.69 -15.04 -19.18
C GLU A 136 1.64 -16.03 -18.51
N CYS A 137 2.47 -15.54 -17.58
CA CYS A 137 3.20 -16.41 -16.66
C CYS A 137 2.20 -17.16 -15.79
N CYS A 138 1.41 -16.46 -14.99
CA CYS A 138 0.85 -17.09 -13.80
C CYS A 138 -0.65 -17.43 -13.97
N GLY A 139 -1.38 -16.66 -14.78
CA GLY A 139 -2.83 -16.76 -14.97
C GLY A 139 -3.63 -15.71 -14.18
N TYR A 140 -2.97 -14.86 -13.38
CA TYR A 140 -3.63 -13.91 -12.47
C TYR A 140 -4.46 -12.89 -13.23
N ARG A 141 -5.67 -12.63 -12.74
CA ARG A 141 -6.55 -11.56 -13.20
C ARG A 141 -6.78 -10.61 -12.04
N SER A 142 -6.64 -9.30 -12.27
CA SER A 142 -6.94 -8.36 -11.21
C SER A 142 -8.43 -8.07 -11.14
N HIS A 143 -9.03 -8.24 -9.96
CA HIS A 143 -10.38 -7.79 -9.66
C HIS A 143 -10.40 -6.37 -9.06
N GLN A 144 -9.25 -5.91 -8.57
CA GLN A 144 -9.11 -4.62 -7.87
C GLN A 144 -8.50 -3.54 -8.77
N TYR A 145 -7.65 -3.93 -9.72
CA TYR A 145 -6.96 -3.03 -10.65
C TYR A 145 -7.39 -3.33 -12.08
N ALA A 146 -7.20 -2.37 -12.99
CA ALA A 146 -7.54 -2.52 -14.40
C ALA A 146 -6.74 -3.65 -15.10
N GLU A 147 -5.51 -3.92 -14.65
CA GLU A 147 -4.66 -4.98 -15.19
C GLU A 147 -3.84 -5.69 -14.09
N PRO A 148 -3.44 -6.97 -14.29
CA PRO A 148 -2.71 -7.78 -13.32
C PRO A 148 -1.23 -7.41 -13.21
N ILE A 149 -0.76 -6.48 -14.03
CA ILE A 149 0.61 -5.97 -14.03
C ILE A 149 0.68 -4.56 -13.45
N THR A 150 1.86 -4.15 -13.00
CA THR A 150 2.10 -2.84 -12.43
C THR A 150 3.49 -2.34 -12.81
N PRO A 151 3.67 -1.06 -13.11
CA PRO A 151 5.00 -0.49 -13.27
C PRO A 151 5.84 -0.67 -12.00
N VAL A 152 7.12 -0.97 -12.16
CA VAL A 152 8.10 -0.96 -11.07
C VAL A 152 8.47 0.48 -10.78
N TYR A 153 7.71 1.10 -9.89
CA TYR A 153 7.93 2.44 -9.39
C TYR A 153 7.97 2.40 -7.87
N PRO A 154 8.99 2.99 -7.22
CA PRO A 154 9.11 2.95 -5.76
C PRO A 154 7.92 3.60 -5.03
N GLY A 155 7.10 4.41 -5.71
CA GLY A 155 5.89 5.00 -5.15
C GLY A 155 6.18 6.26 -4.34
N ASP A 156 5.43 7.34 -4.59
CA ASP A 156 5.65 8.61 -3.88
C ASP A 156 5.41 8.45 -2.37
N ASP A 157 4.38 7.70 -1.98
CA ASP A 157 4.06 7.44 -0.58
C ASP A 157 5.09 6.56 0.14
N ALA A 158 5.59 5.51 -0.53
CA ALA A 158 6.57 4.62 0.09
C ALA A 158 7.93 5.32 0.25
N LEU A 159 8.39 6.08 -0.76
CA LEU A 159 9.58 6.93 -0.62
C LEU A 159 9.40 7.97 0.48
N ALA A 160 8.26 8.66 0.50
CA ALA A 160 7.93 9.62 1.55
C ALA A 160 7.94 8.96 2.93
N ALA A 161 7.40 7.75 3.07
CA ALA A 161 7.36 7.03 4.35
C ALA A 161 8.76 6.63 4.83
N VAL A 162 9.63 6.16 3.94
CA VAL A 162 11.04 5.86 4.26
C VAL A 162 11.76 7.13 4.73
N ALA A 163 11.65 8.22 3.97
CA ALA A 163 12.27 9.50 4.30
C ALA A 163 11.74 10.07 5.63
N THR A 164 10.43 10.00 5.83
CA THR A 164 9.75 10.42 7.06
C THR A 164 10.23 9.63 8.26
N GLN A 165 10.26 8.29 8.16
CA GLN A 165 10.68 7.41 9.24
C GLN A 165 12.14 7.68 9.62
N ALA A 166 13.03 7.73 8.63
CA ALA A 166 14.45 7.97 8.84
C ALA A 166 14.70 9.34 9.48
N LEU A 167 14.02 10.39 8.98
CA LEU A 167 14.12 11.73 9.54
C LEU A 167 13.59 11.76 10.98
N LEU A 168 12.39 11.23 11.21
CA LEU A 168 11.74 11.22 12.52
C LEU A 168 12.56 10.45 13.56
N GLU A 169 13.12 9.29 13.22
CA GLU A 169 13.98 8.51 14.14
C GLU A 169 15.32 9.20 14.43
N ALA A 170 15.86 9.97 13.47
CA ALA A 170 17.11 10.69 13.61
C ALA A 170 16.99 11.97 14.46
N LEU A 171 15.78 12.51 14.67
CA LEU A 171 15.60 13.67 15.54
C LEU A 171 16.01 13.35 16.98
N PRO A 172 16.56 14.30 17.74
CA PRO A 172 16.79 14.11 19.17
C PRO A 172 15.47 13.97 19.95
N GLU A 173 15.55 13.34 21.12
CA GLU A 173 14.40 13.15 22.00
C GLU A 173 14.00 14.50 22.65
N PRO A 174 12.74 14.96 22.52
CA PRO A 174 12.36 16.25 23.08
C PRO A 174 12.34 16.24 24.61
N LYS A 175 12.91 17.28 25.23
CA LYS A 175 12.90 17.45 26.69
C LYS A 175 11.47 17.61 27.23
N GLY A 176 11.18 16.95 28.35
CA GLY A 176 9.90 17.05 29.05
C GLY A 176 8.78 16.13 28.54
N ARG A 177 9.07 15.27 27.55
CA ARG A 177 8.15 14.22 27.10
C ARG A 177 8.43 12.90 27.81
N SER A 178 7.41 12.06 27.92
CA SER A 178 7.55 10.73 28.50
C SER A 178 8.42 9.85 27.59
N PRO A 179 9.41 9.11 28.13
CA PRO A 179 10.14 8.10 27.35
C PRO A 179 9.23 6.99 26.81
N GLN A 180 8.06 6.79 27.44
CA GLN A 180 7.04 5.82 27.05
C GLN A 180 6.07 6.34 25.98
N SER A 181 6.26 7.57 25.50
CA SER A 181 5.52 8.09 24.35
C SER A 181 5.97 7.36 23.07
N PRO A 182 5.06 7.11 22.10
CA PRO A 182 5.45 6.60 20.78
C PRO A 182 6.58 7.43 20.16
N MET A 183 7.51 6.79 19.45
CA MET A 183 8.74 7.42 18.92
C MET A 183 9.56 8.19 19.98
N LYS A 184 9.40 7.86 21.25
CA LYS A 184 9.93 8.61 22.41
C LYS A 184 9.54 10.08 22.40
N GLY A 185 8.34 10.34 21.89
CA GLY A 185 7.76 11.67 21.79
C GLY A 185 8.37 12.54 20.70
N ARG A 186 9.12 12.03 19.72
CA ARG A 186 9.57 12.84 18.57
C ARG A 186 8.41 13.24 17.68
N ASN A 187 8.50 14.41 17.05
CA ASN A 187 7.43 14.97 16.22
C ASN A 187 7.95 15.49 14.87
N LEU A 188 7.15 15.35 13.82
CA LEU A 188 7.43 15.85 12.47
C LEU A 188 6.15 16.34 11.79
N LEU A 189 6.24 17.49 11.11
CA LEU A 189 5.20 17.92 10.17
C LEU A 189 5.56 17.44 8.77
N VAL A 190 4.59 16.85 8.09
CA VAL A 190 4.73 16.38 6.72
C VAL A 190 3.70 17.07 5.84
N PHE A 191 4.17 17.98 4.99
CA PHE A 191 3.36 18.78 4.11
C PHE A 191 3.10 18.09 2.77
N SER A 192 1.87 18.21 2.30
CA SER A 192 1.42 17.85 0.95
C SER A 192 0.52 18.95 0.40
N ASP A 193 0.64 19.27 -0.89
CA ASP A 193 -0.26 20.21 -1.57
C ASP A 193 -1.62 19.61 -1.97
N SER A 194 -1.77 18.29 -1.84
CA SER A 194 -3.03 17.58 -2.11
C SER A 194 -3.66 17.13 -0.78
N ARG A 195 -4.94 17.49 -0.59
CA ARG A 195 -5.74 17.02 0.56
C ARG A 195 -5.87 15.50 0.57
N GLN A 196 -6.04 14.87 -0.59
CA GLN A 196 -6.15 13.42 -0.72
C GLN A 196 -4.83 12.74 -0.36
N ASP A 197 -3.70 13.27 -0.86
CA ASP A 197 -2.37 12.73 -0.57
C ASP A 197 -2.04 12.88 0.92
N ALA A 198 -2.46 13.98 1.56
CA ALA A 198 -2.30 14.19 2.99
C ALA A 198 -3.13 13.17 3.80
N ALA A 199 -4.41 13.00 3.47
CA ALA A 199 -5.33 12.06 4.11
C ALA A 199 -4.86 10.61 3.98
N PHE A 200 -4.40 10.21 2.79
CA PHE A 200 -3.92 8.86 2.51
C PHE A 200 -2.61 8.54 3.25
N PHE A 201 -1.69 9.51 3.31
CA PHE A 201 -0.35 9.26 3.83
C PHE A 201 -0.30 9.01 5.34
N SER A 202 -1.15 9.65 6.14
CA SER A 202 -1.19 9.41 7.59
C SER A 202 -1.41 7.93 7.96
N PRO A 203 -2.52 7.27 7.55
CA PRO A 203 -2.72 5.86 7.84
C PRO A 203 -1.74 4.94 7.09
N PHE A 204 -1.20 5.36 5.94
CA PHE A 204 -0.17 4.61 5.21
C PHE A 204 1.14 4.55 6.00
N PHE A 205 1.63 5.70 6.50
CA PHE A 205 2.85 5.78 7.31
C PHE A 205 2.70 5.08 8.67
N GLU A 206 1.58 5.29 9.37
CA GLU A 206 1.32 4.62 10.65
C GLU A 206 1.34 3.09 10.49
N ARG A 207 0.68 2.56 9.45
CA ARG A 207 0.72 1.13 9.13
C ARG A 207 2.13 0.65 8.84
N THR A 208 2.85 1.36 7.97
CA THR A 208 4.20 0.97 7.54
C THR A 208 5.20 0.95 8.70
N SER A 209 5.22 2.00 9.53
CA SER A 209 6.10 2.10 10.69
C SER A 209 5.75 1.06 11.76
N ARG A 210 4.46 0.82 12.01
CA ARG A 210 3.98 -0.24 12.92
C ARG A 210 4.42 -1.62 12.45
N ASP A 211 4.22 -1.93 11.18
CA ASP A 211 4.55 -3.26 10.63
C ASP A 211 6.08 -3.48 10.66
N GLN A 212 6.90 -2.45 10.41
CA GLN A 212 8.36 -2.51 10.60
C GLN A 212 8.74 -2.77 12.06
N ALA A 213 8.14 -2.05 13.02
CA ALA A 213 8.42 -2.23 14.46
C ALA A 213 8.03 -3.63 14.94
N ILE A 214 6.86 -4.14 14.53
CA ILE A 214 6.41 -5.51 14.84
C ILE A 214 7.39 -6.53 14.25
N ARG A 215 7.74 -6.42 12.97
CA ARG A 215 8.67 -7.35 12.31
C ARG A 215 10.05 -7.36 12.96
N SER A 216 10.59 -6.19 13.29
CA SER A 216 11.85 -6.09 14.03
C SER A 216 11.77 -6.74 15.40
N SER A 217 10.66 -6.53 16.11
CA SER A 217 10.44 -7.12 17.43
C SER A 217 10.31 -8.64 17.37
N ILE A 218 9.71 -9.19 16.30
CA ILE A 218 9.67 -10.65 16.05
C ILE A 218 11.09 -11.19 15.86
N VAL A 219 11.87 -10.57 14.96
CA VAL A 219 13.24 -11.02 14.64
C VAL A 219 14.11 -10.99 15.90
N SER A 220 14.09 -9.89 16.65
CA SER A 220 14.82 -9.79 17.92
C SER A 220 14.32 -10.79 18.97
N ALA A 221 13.00 -10.96 19.13
CA ALA A 221 12.43 -11.88 20.11
C ALA A 221 12.79 -13.35 19.85
N LEU A 222 12.84 -13.77 18.57
CA LEU A 222 13.18 -15.13 18.18
C LEU A 222 14.69 -15.37 18.18
N LYS A 223 15.51 -14.34 17.92
CA LYS A 223 16.97 -14.43 18.04
C LYS A 223 17.43 -14.67 19.48
N GLU A 224 16.69 -14.14 20.45
CA GLU A 224 16.94 -14.30 21.89
C GLU A 224 16.25 -15.54 22.50
N ALA A 225 15.51 -16.31 21.72
CA ALA A 225 14.81 -17.49 22.20
C ALA A 225 15.65 -18.76 21.98
N ASP A 226 15.92 -19.48 23.06
CA ASP A 226 16.64 -20.76 23.00
C ASP A 226 15.76 -21.92 22.51
N GLU A 227 14.44 -21.82 22.72
CA GLU A 227 13.45 -22.82 22.34
C GLU A 227 12.42 -22.25 21.36
N PRO A 228 11.80 -23.10 20.51
CA PRO A 228 10.69 -22.69 19.66
C PRO A 228 9.59 -22.01 20.46
N SER A 229 9.11 -20.87 19.96
CA SER A 229 8.03 -20.12 20.59
C SER A 229 6.69 -20.52 19.99
N ASP A 230 5.71 -20.86 20.83
CA ASP A 230 4.32 -20.90 20.39
C ASP A 230 3.78 -19.48 20.14
N LEU A 231 2.57 -19.38 19.58
CA LEU A 231 1.97 -18.09 19.23
C LEU A 231 1.79 -17.14 20.44
N ARG A 232 1.45 -17.66 21.63
CA ARG A 232 1.23 -16.82 22.82
C ARG A 232 2.57 -16.36 23.39
N ALA A 233 3.55 -17.24 23.45
CA ALA A 233 4.91 -16.93 23.87
C ALA A 233 5.55 -15.89 22.94
N LEU A 234 5.39 -16.03 21.63
CA LEU A 234 5.87 -15.05 20.65
C LEU A 234 5.20 -13.69 20.88
N ARG A 235 3.86 -13.65 20.99
CA ARG A 235 3.11 -12.42 21.28
C ARG A 235 3.64 -11.72 22.53
N ASP A 236 3.82 -12.44 23.63
CA ASP A 236 4.23 -11.84 24.90
C ASP A 236 5.67 -11.33 24.87
N ARG A 237 6.59 -12.01 24.17
CA ARG A 237 7.96 -11.53 23.94
C ARG A 237 7.97 -10.27 23.05
N VAL A 238 7.25 -10.30 21.94
CA VAL A 238 7.12 -9.15 21.01
C VAL A 238 6.49 -7.95 21.71
N TRP A 239 5.41 -8.16 22.47
CA TRP A 239 4.73 -7.11 23.23
C TRP A 239 5.68 -6.42 24.21
N ARG A 240 6.52 -7.18 24.93
CA ARG A 240 7.48 -6.60 25.88
C ARG A 240 8.44 -5.63 25.19
N LYS A 241 9.04 -6.06 24.07
CA LYS A 241 9.96 -5.23 23.27
C LYS A 241 9.27 -3.99 22.73
N LEU A 242 8.09 -4.15 22.11
CA LEU A 242 7.32 -3.02 21.61
C LEU A 242 6.96 -2.01 22.72
N LYS A 243 6.61 -2.49 23.92
CA LYS A 243 6.28 -1.61 25.05
C LYS A 243 7.47 -0.83 25.58
N GLU A 244 8.71 -1.32 25.44
CA GLU A 244 9.91 -0.55 25.82
C GLU A 244 10.04 0.74 24.99
N ASP A 245 9.57 0.72 23.74
CA ASP A 245 9.58 1.88 22.81
C ASP A 245 8.29 2.70 22.83
N GLY A 246 7.42 2.49 23.82
CA GLY A 246 6.16 3.24 23.91
C GLY A 246 5.12 2.87 22.87
N PHE A 247 5.17 1.65 22.31
CA PHE A 247 4.20 1.17 21.31
C PHE A 247 2.76 1.26 21.81
N GLN A 248 1.88 1.70 20.91
CA GLN A 248 0.46 1.87 21.14
C GLN A 248 -0.34 1.43 19.90
N LEU A 249 -1.52 0.89 20.15
CA LEU A 249 -2.50 0.57 19.12
C LEU A 249 -3.77 1.39 19.37
N TYR A 250 -4.46 1.73 18.29
CA TYR A 250 -5.66 2.54 18.30
C TYR A 250 -6.78 1.80 17.57
N ASP A 251 -8.01 2.00 18.02
CA ASP A 251 -9.17 1.61 17.24
C ASP A 251 -9.36 2.63 16.10
N ARG A 252 -9.87 2.18 14.96
CA ARG A 252 -10.21 3.06 13.84
C ARG A 252 -11.26 4.11 14.23
N ARG A 253 -12.11 3.83 15.21
CA ARG A 253 -13.22 4.71 15.63
C ARG A 253 -12.97 5.42 16.96
N ASP A 254 -11.97 5.00 17.74
CA ASP A 254 -11.63 5.60 19.03
C ASP A 254 -10.24 6.26 18.96
N PRO A 255 -10.14 7.58 19.16
CA PRO A 255 -8.86 8.26 19.19
C PRO A 255 -7.99 7.85 20.38
N SER A 256 -8.53 7.16 21.38
CA SER A 256 -7.84 6.71 22.59
C SER A 256 -6.99 5.45 22.32
N PRO A 257 -5.83 5.30 22.97
CA PRO A 257 -5.07 4.06 22.91
C PRO A 257 -5.89 2.88 23.45
N MET A 258 -5.81 1.73 22.77
CA MET A 258 -6.40 0.48 23.24
C MET A 258 -5.82 0.10 24.62
N SER A 259 -6.64 -0.53 25.46
CA SER A 259 -6.15 -1.13 26.71
C SER A 259 -5.09 -2.20 26.41
N SER A 260 -4.23 -2.49 27.38
CA SER A 260 -3.13 -3.46 27.17
C SER A 260 -3.62 -4.86 26.79
N GLU A 261 -4.78 -5.28 27.30
CA GLU A 261 -5.37 -6.59 26.99
C GLU A 261 -5.87 -6.63 25.53
N VAL A 262 -6.70 -5.67 25.13
CA VAL A 262 -7.22 -5.56 23.77
C VAL A 262 -6.09 -5.36 22.75
N ALA A 263 -5.08 -4.57 23.10
CA ALA A 263 -3.90 -4.35 22.26
C ALA A 263 -3.07 -5.63 22.07
N LYS A 264 -2.98 -6.50 23.07
CA LYS A 264 -2.30 -7.80 22.94
C LYS A 264 -3.06 -8.75 22.02
N ASP A 265 -4.38 -8.82 22.14
CA ASP A 265 -5.20 -9.64 21.24
C ASP A 265 -5.12 -9.12 19.81
N ARG A 266 -5.12 -7.79 19.66
CA ARG A 266 -4.89 -7.14 18.38
C ARG A 266 -3.51 -7.44 17.81
N LEU A 267 -2.45 -7.38 18.62
CA LEU A 267 -1.10 -7.75 18.22
C LEU A 267 -1.05 -9.21 17.76
N LEU A 268 -1.71 -10.13 18.47
CA LEU A 268 -1.77 -11.53 18.09
C LEU A 268 -2.40 -11.71 16.70
N ALA A 269 -3.48 -10.98 16.39
CA ALA A 269 -4.07 -10.98 15.05
C ALA A 269 -3.11 -10.44 13.97
N LEU A 270 -2.35 -9.36 14.26
CA LEU A 270 -1.34 -8.82 13.34
C LEU A 270 -0.17 -9.80 13.12
N LEU A 271 0.28 -10.50 14.16
CA LEU A 271 1.30 -11.55 14.05
C LEU A 271 0.82 -12.70 13.16
N ILE A 272 -0.43 -13.14 13.31
CA ILE A 272 -0.98 -14.17 12.44
C ILE A 272 -1.13 -13.67 11.01
N ALA A 273 -1.50 -12.40 10.80
CA ALA A 273 -1.58 -11.83 9.46
C ALA A 273 -0.22 -11.86 8.73
N GLU A 274 0.89 -11.58 9.45
CA GLU A 274 2.26 -11.66 8.91
C GLU A 274 2.60 -13.05 8.37
N PHE A 275 2.22 -14.11 9.09
CA PHE A 275 2.59 -15.48 8.74
C PHE A 275 1.54 -16.22 7.92
N CYS A 276 0.29 -15.78 7.87
CA CYS A 276 -0.76 -16.52 7.15
C CYS A 276 -1.16 -15.87 5.81
N SER A 277 -0.76 -14.63 5.53
CA SER A 277 -1.20 -13.92 4.31
C SER A 277 -0.23 -14.12 3.13
N GLY A 278 -0.63 -14.95 2.15
CA GLY A 278 0.16 -15.23 0.94
C GLY A 278 0.56 -14.00 0.11
N ASN A 279 -0.29 -12.98 0.05
CA ASN A 279 -0.03 -11.74 -0.70
C ASN A 279 1.19 -10.93 -0.20
N MET A 280 1.62 -11.13 1.05
CA MET A 280 2.77 -10.43 1.62
C MET A 280 4.07 -11.22 1.51
N ALA A 281 4.05 -12.40 0.88
CA ALA A 281 5.16 -13.35 0.93
C ALA A 281 6.50 -12.72 0.55
N ARG A 282 6.62 -11.87 -0.48
CA ARG A 282 7.95 -11.38 -0.92
C ARG A 282 8.71 -10.51 0.08
N ILE A 283 8.01 -9.81 0.96
CA ILE A 283 8.63 -8.92 1.97
C ILE A 283 8.39 -9.41 3.41
N SER A 284 7.86 -10.62 3.55
CA SER A 284 7.61 -11.23 4.86
C SER A 284 8.91 -11.72 5.48
N LEU A 285 8.87 -11.91 6.79
CA LEU A 285 10.00 -12.45 7.54
C LEU A 285 10.42 -13.85 7.06
N GLU A 286 9.46 -14.69 6.65
CA GLU A 286 9.74 -16.04 6.13
C GLU A 286 10.44 -16.02 4.76
N ALA A 287 10.05 -15.15 3.83
CA ALA A 287 10.69 -15.12 2.52
C ALA A 287 12.08 -14.49 2.53
N PHE A 288 12.37 -13.62 3.50
CA PHE A 288 13.74 -13.22 3.78
C PHE A 288 14.54 -14.28 4.57
N GLY A 289 13.88 -15.37 4.97
CA GLY A 289 14.44 -16.41 5.81
C GLY A 289 14.75 -15.97 7.25
N LEU A 290 14.23 -14.82 7.70
CA LEU A 290 14.51 -14.32 9.05
C LEU A 290 13.77 -15.13 10.12
N VAL A 291 12.65 -15.75 9.76
CA VAL A 291 11.83 -16.57 10.65
C VAL A 291 11.48 -17.88 9.97
N SER A 292 11.57 -18.98 10.73
CA SER A 292 11.12 -20.29 10.30
C SER A 292 9.87 -20.70 11.08
N VAL A 293 8.86 -21.20 10.36
CA VAL A 293 7.58 -21.66 10.94
C VAL A 293 7.50 -23.17 10.87
N ARG A 294 7.29 -23.80 12.03
CA ARG A 294 7.15 -25.25 12.22
C ARG A 294 5.80 -25.56 12.84
N TYR A 295 5.40 -26.82 12.83
CA TYR A 295 4.11 -27.24 13.35
C TYR A 295 4.23 -28.35 14.39
N GLN A 296 3.55 -28.18 15.50
CA GLN A 296 3.35 -29.26 16.46
C GLN A 296 2.62 -30.42 15.75
N GLY A 297 3.23 -31.60 15.80
CA GLY A 297 2.70 -32.81 15.16
C GLY A 297 3.27 -33.13 13.77
N GLU A 298 4.04 -32.24 13.14
CA GLU A 298 4.61 -32.49 11.80
C GLU A 298 5.49 -33.75 11.76
N GLU A 299 6.33 -33.96 12.78
CA GLU A 299 7.19 -35.14 12.89
C GLU A 299 6.39 -36.43 13.03
N ARG A 300 5.28 -36.39 13.77
CA ARG A 300 4.40 -37.55 13.97
C ARG A 300 3.66 -37.92 12.69
N ILE A 301 3.19 -36.92 11.95
CA ILE A 301 2.56 -37.12 10.64
C ILE A 301 3.60 -37.72 9.68
N THR A 302 4.80 -37.13 9.64
CA THR A 302 5.91 -37.60 8.81
C THR A 302 6.28 -39.05 9.10
N ALA A 303 6.43 -39.43 10.37
CA ALA A 303 6.75 -40.81 10.76
C ALA A 303 5.70 -41.81 10.25
N ARG A 304 4.40 -41.46 10.35
CA ARG A 304 3.32 -42.32 9.86
C ARG A 304 3.27 -42.42 8.34
N LEU A 305 3.58 -41.33 7.64
CA LEU A 305 3.67 -41.37 6.19
C LEU A 305 4.89 -42.16 5.71
N LYS A 306 6.02 -42.13 6.43
CA LYS A 306 7.20 -42.96 6.13
C LYS A 306 6.88 -44.46 6.22
N GLU A 307 6.02 -44.86 7.18
CA GLU A 307 5.53 -46.23 7.30
C GLU A 307 4.65 -46.63 6.11
N ALA A 308 3.78 -45.73 5.64
CA ALA A 308 2.84 -46.00 4.54
C ALA A 308 3.45 -45.87 3.13
N HIS A 309 4.42 -44.97 2.95
CA HIS A 309 5.04 -44.59 1.67
C HIS A 309 6.57 -44.66 1.76
N PRO A 310 7.17 -45.85 1.99
CA PRO A 310 8.60 -45.98 2.24
C PRO A 310 9.48 -45.59 1.05
N SER A 311 8.96 -45.70 -0.18
CA SER A 311 9.66 -45.29 -1.43
C SER A 311 9.99 -43.80 -1.48
N HIS A 312 9.24 -42.97 -0.75
CA HIS A 312 9.38 -41.51 -0.76
C HIS A 312 9.88 -40.96 0.58
N ALA A 313 10.39 -41.84 1.47
CA ALA A 313 10.65 -41.53 2.87
C ALA A 313 11.50 -40.26 3.08
N ASP A 314 12.53 -40.05 2.27
CA ASP A 314 13.45 -38.91 2.40
C ASP A 314 12.78 -37.57 2.07
N LEU A 315 11.75 -37.56 1.22
CA LEU A 315 11.02 -36.35 0.80
C LEU A 315 9.91 -35.96 1.78
N LEU A 316 9.41 -36.92 2.57
CA LEU A 316 8.19 -36.74 3.36
C LEU A 316 8.24 -35.61 4.40
N PRO A 317 9.36 -35.34 5.12
CA PRO A 317 9.41 -34.22 6.06
C PRO A 317 9.10 -32.88 5.37
N ASP A 318 9.72 -32.64 4.22
CA ASP A 318 9.55 -31.42 3.43
C ASP A 318 8.18 -31.34 2.76
N VAL A 319 7.68 -32.46 2.24
CA VAL A 319 6.32 -32.55 1.67
C VAL A 319 5.26 -32.26 2.73
N VAL A 320 5.35 -32.87 3.92
CA VAL A 320 4.41 -32.61 5.03
C VAL A 320 4.40 -31.14 5.41
N ARG A 321 5.58 -30.55 5.59
CA ARG A 321 5.69 -29.12 5.94
C ARG A 321 5.12 -28.24 4.83
N PHE A 322 5.40 -28.54 3.57
CA PHE A 322 4.85 -27.83 2.41
C PHE A 322 3.33 -27.87 2.36
N LEU A 323 2.71 -29.03 2.61
CA LEU A 323 1.25 -29.17 2.60
C LEU A 323 0.58 -28.39 3.73
N ILE A 324 1.20 -28.33 4.93
CA ILE A 324 0.67 -27.52 6.03
C ILE A 324 0.85 -26.02 5.73
N ASP A 325 2.00 -25.61 5.17
CA ASP A 325 2.25 -24.24 4.71
C ASP A 325 1.23 -23.80 3.66
N LEU A 326 0.81 -24.70 2.77
CA LEU A 326 -0.22 -24.44 1.77
C LEU A 326 -1.56 -24.06 2.42
N ILE A 327 -1.98 -24.83 3.44
CA ILE A 327 -3.21 -24.57 4.21
C ILE A 327 -3.08 -23.27 5.01
N ARG A 328 -1.92 -23.03 5.62
CA ARG A 328 -1.65 -21.81 6.39
C ARG A 328 -1.73 -20.56 5.52
N ARG A 329 -1.02 -20.55 4.38
CA ARG A 329 -0.91 -19.40 3.47
C ARG A 329 -2.19 -19.11 2.71
N SER A 330 -3.11 -20.08 2.63
CA SER A 330 -4.48 -19.83 2.18
C SER A 330 -5.33 -19.08 3.20
N ARG A 331 -4.84 -18.90 4.45
CA ARG A 331 -5.57 -18.39 5.61
C ARG A 331 -6.74 -19.27 6.04
N ALA A 332 -6.62 -20.58 5.82
CA ALA A 332 -7.55 -21.54 6.40
C ALA A 332 -7.11 -21.80 7.85
N ILE A 333 -7.49 -20.89 8.75
CA ILE A 333 -7.04 -20.85 10.15
C ILE A 333 -8.23 -20.75 11.10
N ASN A 334 -8.09 -21.26 12.32
CA ASN A 334 -9.11 -21.05 13.36
C ASN A 334 -9.06 -19.63 13.95
N ASN A 335 -10.07 -19.26 14.73
CA ASN A 335 -10.15 -17.95 15.42
C ASN A 335 -9.39 -17.93 16.77
N PHE A 336 -8.53 -18.93 17.01
CA PHE A 336 -7.76 -19.12 18.24
C PHE A 336 -8.58 -19.02 19.55
N GLY A 337 -9.76 -19.64 19.57
CA GLY A 337 -10.65 -19.63 20.74
C GLY A 337 -11.44 -18.33 20.89
N GLY A 338 -11.71 -17.63 19.79
CA GLY A 338 -12.47 -16.38 19.75
C GLY A 338 -11.64 -15.11 19.95
N VAL A 339 -10.32 -15.24 20.17
CA VAL A 339 -9.42 -14.09 20.36
C VAL A 339 -9.22 -13.30 19.06
N ILE A 340 -9.23 -13.98 17.91
CA ILE A 340 -8.99 -13.36 16.60
C ILE A 340 -10.30 -13.18 15.86
N ASP A 341 -10.65 -11.94 15.55
CA ASP A 341 -11.71 -11.64 14.58
C ASP A 341 -11.18 -11.87 13.14
N LEU A 342 -11.64 -12.97 12.53
CA LEU A 342 -11.27 -13.36 11.16
C LEU A 342 -11.93 -12.48 10.08
N THR A 343 -12.84 -11.58 10.46
CA THR A 343 -13.56 -10.66 9.56
C THR A 343 -13.02 -9.23 9.57
N ASP A 344 -12.09 -8.94 10.48
CA ASP A 344 -11.57 -7.58 10.64
C ASP A 344 -10.71 -7.12 9.46
N SER A 345 -11.32 -6.31 8.60
CA SER A 345 -10.67 -5.69 7.43
C SER A 345 -9.42 -4.87 7.75
N SER A 346 -9.26 -4.38 8.97
CA SER A 346 -8.07 -3.62 9.37
C SER A 346 -6.88 -4.51 9.74
N VAL A 347 -7.10 -5.82 9.91
CA VAL A 347 -6.04 -6.86 10.00
C VAL A 347 -5.83 -7.49 8.62
N TRP A 348 -6.90 -7.97 8.00
CA TRP A 348 -6.83 -8.85 6.83
C TRP A 348 -6.85 -8.11 5.49
N GLY A 349 -7.27 -6.85 5.47
CA GLY A 349 -7.61 -6.11 4.26
C GLY A 349 -9.08 -6.25 3.87
N GLU A 350 -9.56 -5.33 3.02
CA GLU A 350 -10.94 -5.36 2.51
C GLU A 350 -11.17 -6.58 1.61
N ALA A 351 -12.34 -7.21 1.73
CA ALA A 351 -12.74 -8.45 1.01
C ALA A 351 -11.86 -9.70 1.29
N LEU A 352 -10.88 -9.57 2.17
CA LEU A 352 -9.88 -10.57 2.50
C LEU A 352 -10.18 -11.27 3.84
N ALA A 353 -11.42 -11.29 4.32
CA ALA A 353 -11.78 -12.04 5.53
C ALA A 353 -11.46 -13.55 5.41
N SER A 354 -11.01 -14.14 6.52
CA SER A 354 -10.54 -15.53 6.60
C SER A 354 -11.61 -16.49 7.15
N ASP A 355 -12.71 -15.98 7.71
CA ASP A 355 -13.79 -16.70 8.40
C ASP A 355 -14.50 -17.79 7.55
N ARG A 356 -14.38 -17.71 6.23
CA ARG A 356 -15.03 -18.64 5.29
C ARG A 356 -14.06 -19.56 4.56
N ILE A 357 -12.76 -19.48 4.86
CA ILE A 357 -11.74 -20.26 4.15
C ILE A 357 -11.47 -21.56 4.90
N SER A 358 -11.58 -22.69 4.21
CA SER A 358 -11.30 -24.02 4.79
C SER A 358 -10.81 -24.98 3.72
N TRP A 359 -10.25 -26.12 4.12
CA TRP A 359 -9.83 -27.21 3.25
C TRP A 359 -10.68 -28.47 3.47
N ALA A 360 -10.81 -29.30 2.45
CA ALA A 360 -11.35 -30.66 2.55
C ALA A 360 -10.48 -31.64 1.76
N LYS A 361 -10.66 -32.94 2.03
CA LYS A 361 -9.94 -34.02 1.35
C LYS A 361 -10.17 -33.98 -0.16
N THR A 362 -11.44 -33.99 -0.60
CA THR A 362 -11.82 -34.12 -2.02
C THR A 362 -12.88 -33.12 -2.46
N ASP A 363 -14.07 -33.12 -1.85
CA ASP A 363 -15.20 -32.27 -2.27
C ASP A 363 -15.25 -30.95 -1.51
N ALA A 364 -15.20 -29.83 -2.25
CA ALA A 364 -15.47 -28.50 -1.76
C ALA A 364 -16.97 -28.21 -1.88
N SER A 365 -17.69 -28.19 -0.77
CA SER A 365 -19.12 -27.88 -0.74
C SER A 365 -19.44 -26.37 -0.77
N GLY A 366 -18.43 -25.50 -0.60
CA GLY A 366 -18.61 -24.06 -0.48
C GLY A 366 -17.66 -23.22 -1.34
N ARG A 367 -18.09 -22.01 -1.69
CA ARG A 367 -17.39 -21.07 -2.60
C ARG A 367 -15.96 -20.68 -2.18
N ARG A 368 -15.58 -20.87 -0.91
CA ARG A 368 -14.23 -20.58 -0.36
C ARG A 368 -13.59 -21.81 0.31
N GLN A 369 -14.09 -23.00 0.00
CA GLN A 369 -13.53 -24.26 0.46
C GLN A 369 -12.56 -24.80 -0.61
N ARG A 370 -11.34 -25.13 -0.21
CA ARG A 370 -10.31 -25.73 -1.08
C ARG A 370 -10.31 -27.24 -0.93
N SER A 371 -9.84 -27.92 -1.96
CA SER A 371 -9.69 -29.38 -1.95
C SER A 371 -8.22 -29.74 -2.03
N LEU A 372 -7.79 -30.67 -1.17
CA LEU A 372 -6.44 -31.22 -1.23
C LEU A 372 -6.25 -32.12 -2.46
N ILE A 373 -7.27 -32.92 -2.78
CA ILE A 373 -7.29 -33.83 -3.94
C ILE A 373 -8.45 -33.41 -4.86
N PRO A 374 -8.19 -32.63 -5.92
CA PRO A 374 -9.23 -32.15 -6.82
C PRO A 374 -9.76 -33.26 -7.75
N LYS A 375 -11.07 -33.23 -8.07
CA LYS A 375 -11.69 -34.13 -9.07
C LYS A 375 -11.37 -33.74 -10.53
N GLY A 376 -11.08 -32.46 -10.76
CA GLY A 376 -10.81 -31.89 -12.08
C GLY A 376 -9.33 -31.62 -12.32
N ASN A 377 -9.00 -30.37 -12.66
CA ASN A 377 -7.62 -29.93 -12.91
C ASN A 377 -6.74 -30.04 -11.65
N SER A 378 -5.44 -30.27 -11.88
CA SER A 378 -4.45 -30.37 -10.81
C SER A 378 -4.36 -29.06 -10.00
N ASN A 379 -4.27 -29.17 -8.67
CA ASN A 379 -3.97 -28.06 -7.76
C ASN A 379 -2.46 -28.02 -7.45
N ARG A 380 -2.00 -27.09 -6.61
CA ARG A 380 -0.56 -26.97 -6.32
C ARG A 380 0.03 -28.20 -5.64
N ALA A 381 -0.71 -28.79 -4.69
CA ALA A 381 -0.26 -29.98 -3.99
C ALA A 381 -0.05 -31.16 -4.95
N LEU A 382 -1.07 -31.47 -5.77
CA LEU A 382 -1.00 -32.57 -6.72
C LEU A 382 0.02 -32.31 -7.83
N TRP A 383 0.07 -31.09 -8.38
CA TRP A 383 1.05 -30.70 -9.39
C TRP A 383 2.49 -30.82 -8.89
N LEU A 384 2.77 -30.41 -7.65
CA LEU A 384 4.12 -30.54 -7.08
C LEU A 384 4.53 -32.02 -7.04
N LEU A 385 3.66 -32.88 -6.51
CA LEU A 385 3.96 -34.30 -6.37
C LEU A 385 4.14 -34.97 -7.74
N THR A 386 3.25 -34.69 -8.72
CA THR A 386 3.28 -35.38 -10.02
C THR A 386 4.28 -34.77 -11.00
N GLU A 387 4.29 -33.45 -11.16
CA GLU A 387 5.06 -32.78 -12.20
C GLU A 387 6.47 -32.44 -11.77
N GLN A 388 6.69 -32.02 -10.51
CA GLN A 388 8.02 -31.67 -10.02
C GLN A 388 8.75 -32.89 -9.43
N LEU A 389 8.11 -33.57 -8.50
CA LEU A 389 8.70 -34.71 -7.79
C LEU A 389 8.54 -36.04 -8.52
N LYS A 390 7.84 -36.05 -9.66
CA LYS A 390 7.66 -37.21 -10.54
C LYS A 390 7.04 -38.44 -9.83
N ILE A 391 6.23 -38.20 -8.80
CA ILE A 391 5.46 -39.24 -8.11
C ILE A 391 4.25 -39.61 -8.98
N PRO A 392 4.00 -40.90 -9.25
CA PRO A 392 2.84 -41.33 -10.02
C PRO A 392 1.53 -40.77 -9.46
N LYS A 393 0.62 -40.33 -10.33
CA LYS A 393 -0.62 -39.64 -9.93
C LYS A 393 -1.45 -40.40 -8.87
N GLN A 394 -1.50 -41.73 -8.98
CA GLN A 394 -2.22 -42.56 -8.01
C GLN A 394 -1.52 -42.56 -6.65
N GLU A 395 -0.21 -42.79 -6.60
CA GLU A 395 0.59 -42.72 -5.36
C GLU A 395 0.52 -41.32 -4.72
N ALA A 396 0.57 -40.26 -5.53
CA ALA A 396 0.41 -38.90 -5.03
C ALA A 396 -0.96 -38.67 -4.38
N ALA A 397 -2.04 -39.19 -4.97
CA ALA A 397 -3.38 -39.11 -4.39
C ALA A 397 -3.49 -39.90 -3.08
N ASP A 398 -2.88 -41.09 -3.01
CA ASP A 398 -2.85 -41.93 -1.82
C ASP A 398 -2.03 -41.27 -0.69
N LEU A 399 -0.87 -40.68 -1.01
CA LEU A 399 -0.06 -39.90 -0.07
C LEU A 399 -0.85 -38.70 0.49
N LEU A 400 -1.49 -37.92 -0.37
CA LEU A 400 -2.33 -36.79 0.05
C LEU A 400 -3.50 -37.25 0.92
N SER A 401 -4.08 -38.41 0.61
CA SER A 401 -5.16 -39.02 1.38
C SER A 401 -4.70 -39.39 2.79
N ASP A 402 -3.55 -40.06 2.91
CA ASP A 402 -2.98 -40.47 4.19
C ASP A 402 -2.51 -39.27 5.01
N PHE A 403 -1.93 -38.25 4.35
CA PHE A 403 -1.56 -37.00 5.00
C PHE A 403 -2.80 -36.37 5.64
N TRP A 404 -3.90 -36.26 4.88
CA TRP A 404 -5.16 -35.71 5.38
C TRP A 404 -5.65 -36.43 6.63
N GLU A 405 -5.66 -37.76 6.58
CA GLU A 405 -6.10 -38.60 7.70
C GLU A 405 -5.23 -38.47 8.95
N GLN A 406 -3.92 -38.26 8.79
CA GLN A 406 -3.06 -37.94 9.92
C GLN A 406 -3.24 -36.50 10.42
N ALA A 407 -3.40 -35.53 9.52
CA ALA A 407 -3.47 -34.11 9.86
C ALA A 407 -4.73 -33.75 10.66
N ILE A 408 -5.87 -34.42 10.41
CA ILE A 408 -7.13 -34.21 11.14
C ILE A 408 -7.22 -34.98 12.48
N ARG A 409 -6.25 -35.86 12.79
CA ARG A 409 -6.25 -36.60 14.06
C ARG A 409 -6.00 -35.64 15.22
N THR A 410 -6.93 -35.60 16.17
CA THR A 410 -6.88 -34.70 17.34
C THR A 410 -5.56 -34.77 18.12
N ARG A 411 -4.94 -35.95 18.21
CA ARG A 411 -3.65 -36.16 18.90
C ARG A 411 -2.46 -35.39 18.28
N ASN A 412 -2.56 -35.03 17.00
CA ASN A 412 -1.53 -34.30 16.28
C ASN A 412 -1.72 -32.78 16.42
N ARG A 413 -2.96 -32.33 16.71
CA ARG A 413 -3.33 -30.92 16.87
C ARG A 413 -2.96 -30.02 15.68
N THR A 414 -2.91 -30.57 14.46
CA THR A 414 -2.50 -29.81 13.26
C THR A 414 -3.70 -29.16 12.58
N LEU A 415 -4.71 -29.95 12.20
CA LEU A 415 -5.97 -29.43 11.64
C LEU A 415 -7.13 -29.68 12.60
N THR A 416 -8.08 -28.74 12.62
CA THR A 416 -9.31 -28.82 13.40
C THR A 416 -10.54 -28.63 12.52
N ALA A 417 -11.67 -29.22 12.93
CA ALA A 417 -12.93 -29.11 12.21
C ALA A 417 -13.47 -27.67 12.27
N HIS A 418 -13.86 -27.15 11.11
CA HIS A 418 -14.46 -25.82 10.94
C HIS A 418 -15.93 -25.91 10.48
N SER A 419 -16.24 -26.91 9.66
CA SER A 419 -17.60 -27.23 9.20
C SER A 419 -17.77 -28.75 9.09
N SER A 420 -18.90 -29.22 8.55
CA SER A 420 -19.17 -30.65 8.38
C SER A 420 -18.12 -31.41 7.56
N SER A 421 -17.48 -30.73 6.60
CA SER A 421 -16.42 -31.30 5.74
C SER A 421 -15.13 -30.47 5.73
N GLY A 422 -15.20 -29.19 6.14
CA GLY A 422 -14.08 -28.26 6.11
C GLY A 422 -13.24 -28.29 7.38
N HIS A 423 -11.92 -28.27 7.20
CA HIS A 423 -10.92 -28.17 8.26
C HIS A 423 -10.04 -26.94 8.05
N VAL A 424 -9.48 -26.44 9.15
CA VAL A 424 -8.57 -25.31 9.19
C VAL A 424 -7.35 -25.66 10.05
N LEU A 425 -6.25 -24.96 9.86
CA LEU A 425 -5.08 -25.03 10.72
C LEU A 425 -5.45 -24.63 12.16
N ASP A 426 -5.08 -25.46 13.13
CA ASP A 426 -5.10 -25.04 14.52
C ASP A 426 -3.90 -24.11 14.77
N LEU A 427 -4.17 -22.82 14.99
CA LEU A 427 -3.11 -21.84 15.25
C LEU A 427 -2.28 -22.17 16.50
N ALA A 428 -2.79 -23.02 17.41
CA ALA A 428 -2.01 -23.51 18.55
C ALA A 428 -0.87 -24.47 18.14
N ALA A 429 -0.89 -25.00 16.91
CA ALA A 429 0.17 -25.84 16.38
C ALA A 429 1.41 -25.05 15.97
N LEU A 430 1.29 -23.74 15.74
CA LEU A 430 2.40 -22.93 15.22
C LEU A 430 3.56 -22.85 16.21
N GLN A 431 4.76 -23.08 15.69
CA GLN A 431 6.03 -22.94 16.39
C GLN A 431 6.94 -22.03 15.56
N PHE A 432 7.57 -21.06 16.21
CA PHE A 432 8.40 -20.06 15.57
C PHE A 432 9.83 -20.15 16.07
N THR A 433 10.79 -20.15 15.15
CA THR A 433 12.24 -20.15 15.43
C THR A 433 12.93 -19.06 14.61
N SER A 434 14.14 -18.67 15.02
CA SER A 434 14.99 -17.83 14.17
C SER A 434 15.36 -18.61 12.91
N GLY A 435 15.10 -18.02 11.73
CA GLY A 435 15.47 -18.63 10.45
C GLY A 435 16.92 -18.32 10.03
N GLU A 436 17.64 -17.47 10.77
CA GLU A 436 18.99 -17.01 10.40
C GLU A 436 20.04 -18.13 10.38
N THR A 437 19.81 -19.17 11.19
CA THR A 437 20.68 -20.34 11.33
C THR A 437 20.16 -21.57 10.59
N GLU A 438 18.92 -21.52 10.06
CA GLU A 438 18.36 -22.60 9.25
C GLU A 438 18.77 -22.45 7.78
N PRO A 439 19.01 -23.58 7.07
CA PRO A 439 19.27 -23.57 5.64
C PRO A 439 18.18 -22.82 4.88
N LEU A 440 18.58 -21.93 3.99
CA LEU A 440 17.69 -21.15 3.14
C LEU A 440 18.00 -21.49 1.69
N TYR A 441 16.98 -21.91 0.96
CA TYR A 441 17.13 -22.28 -0.43
C TYR A 441 16.50 -21.24 -1.35
N ARG A 442 17.11 -20.97 -2.50
CA ARG A 442 16.63 -20.02 -3.52
C ARG A 442 16.44 -20.75 -4.84
N CYS A 443 15.29 -20.52 -5.48
CA CYS A 443 15.05 -20.99 -6.84
C CYS A 443 15.84 -20.16 -7.87
N SER A 444 16.52 -20.81 -8.81
CA SER A 444 17.26 -20.15 -9.90
C SER A 444 16.34 -19.40 -10.87
N THR A 445 15.12 -19.91 -11.08
CA THR A 445 14.18 -19.36 -12.07
C THR A 445 13.31 -18.25 -11.50
N CYS A 446 12.56 -18.52 -10.41
CA CYS A 446 11.59 -17.55 -9.88
C CYS A 446 12.10 -16.73 -8.68
N GLY A 447 13.32 -16.98 -8.20
CA GLY A 447 13.91 -16.30 -7.05
C GLY A 447 13.23 -16.57 -5.69
N ALA A 448 12.18 -17.41 -5.65
CA ALA A 448 11.49 -17.75 -4.42
C ALA A 448 12.45 -18.39 -3.42
N LYS A 449 12.36 -17.95 -2.16
CA LYS A 449 13.17 -18.47 -1.05
C LYS A 449 12.31 -19.28 -0.08
N SER A 450 12.87 -20.36 0.45
CA SER A 450 12.17 -21.27 1.36
C SER A 450 13.15 -22.00 2.29
N HIS A 451 12.68 -22.39 3.47
CA HIS A 451 13.36 -23.31 4.38
C HIS A 451 12.99 -24.79 4.13
N ILE A 452 12.30 -25.08 3.03
CA ILE A 452 11.85 -26.42 2.62
C ILE A 452 12.66 -26.86 1.40
N HIS A 453 13.24 -28.05 1.45
CA HIS A 453 14.05 -28.63 0.37
C HIS A 453 13.33 -29.79 -0.30
N LEU A 454 12.64 -29.52 -1.41
CA LEU A 454 11.87 -30.51 -2.16
C LEU A 454 12.75 -31.19 -3.22
N ALA A 455 13.83 -31.86 -2.80
CA ALA A 455 14.82 -32.50 -3.67
C ALA A 455 15.33 -31.61 -4.82
N GLY A 456 15.75 -30.39 -4.48
CA GLY A 456 16.24 -29.40 -5.44
C GLY A 456 15.17 -28.83 -6.38
N LYS A 457 13.87 -29.09 -6.15
CA LYS A 457 12.77 -28.56 -6.99
C LYS A 457 12.01 -27.41 -6.33
N CYS A 458 11.51 -26.50 -7.16
CA CYS A 458 10.77 -25.34 -6.69
C CYS A 458 9.36 -25.69 -6.19
N GLY A 459 9.01 -25.22 -5.00
CA GLY A 459 7.66 -25.35 -4.45
C GLY A 459 6.63 -24.36 -4.99
N ALA A 460 7.04 -23.38 -5.82
CA ALA A 460 6.14 -22.41 -6.43
C ALA A 460 5.26 -23.07 -7.50
N TYR A 461 3.96 -22.84 -7.47
CA TYR A 461 3.02 -23.56 -8.32
C TYR A 461 3.29 -23.32 -9.81
N ARG A 462 3.65 -24.38 -10.55
CA ARG A 462 4.01 -24.38 -11.97
C ARG A 462 5.38 -23.81 -12.34
N CYS A 463 6.25 -23.57 -11.35
CA CYS A 463 7.63 -23.20 -11.60
C CYS A 463 8.46 -24.46 -11.83
N SER A 464 9.16 -24.55 -12.97
CA SER A 464 10.06 -25.67 -13.29
C SER A 464 11.49 -25.49 -12.81
N GLY A 465 11.78 -24.39 -12.10
CA GLY A 465 13.12 -24.04 -11.66
C GLY A 465 13.70 -24.97 -10.61
N GLU A 466 15.03 -25.02 -10.57
CA GLU A 466 15.77 -25.75 -9.55
C GLU A 466 16.08 -24.84 -8.37
N VAL A 467 16.37 -25.46 -7.24
CA VAL A 467 16.56 -24.80 -5.95
C VAL A 467 17.91 -25.21 -5.39
N SER A 468 18.74 -24.21 -5.07
CA SER A 468 20.03 -24.40 -4.42
C SER A 468 20.05 -23.74 -3.06
N GLU A 469 20.85 -24.25 -2.14
CA GLU A 469 21.11 -23.59 -0.87
C GLU A 469 21.83 -22.26 -1.12
N VAL A 470 21.42 -21.22 -0.41
CA VAL A 470 22.09 -19.91 -0.42
C VAL A 470 23.19 -19.96 0.63
N GLU A 471 24.44 -19.79 0.22
CA GLU A 471 25.56 -19.77 1.14
C GLU A 471 25.38 -18.67 2.20
N GLN A 472 25.79 -18.96 3.45
CA GLN A 472 25.58 -18.02 4.56
C GLN A 472 26.28 -16.66 4.33
N ALA A 473 27.43 -16.67 3.66
CA ALA A 473 28.15 -15.44 3.29
C ALA A 473 27.36 -14.61 2.27
N GLU A 474 26.86 -15.24 1.19
CA GLU A 474 26.00 -14.60 0.19
C GLU A 474 24.73 -14.03 0.83
N ARG A 475 24.09 -14.83 1.69
CA ARG A 475 22.90 -14.43 2.45
C ARG A 475 23.15 -13.21 3.32
N THR A 476 24.29 -13.16 4.01
CA THR A 476 24.67 -12.03 4.87
C THR A 476 24.88 -10.75 4.05
N ALA A 477 25.65 -10.84 2.96
CA ALA A 477 25.87 -9.70 2.06
C ALA A 477 24.56 -9.18 1.45
N ALA A 478 23.70 -10.09 0.97
CA ALA A 478 22.40 -9.72 0.41
C ALA A 478 21.48 -9.06 1.45
N ASN A 479 21.55 -9.50 2.72
CA ASN A 479 20.79 -8.94 3.82
C ASN A 479 21.24 -7.52 4.20
N GLU A 480 22.55 -7.23 4.13
CA GLU A 480 23.10 -5.90 4.42
C GLU A 480 22.68 -4.86 3.37
N GLN A 481 22.54 -5.29 2.10
CA GLN A 481 22.10 -4.44 1.00
C GLN A 481 20.56 -4.33 0.88
N ASN A 482 19.82 -5.20 1.57
CA ASN A 482 18.36 -5.18 1.51
C ASN A 482 17.77 -4.20 2.52
N HIS A 483 17.11 -3.16 2.02
CA HIS A 483 16.46 -2.14 2.84
C HIS A 483 15.56 -2.73 3.96
N TYR A 484 14.68 -3.68 3.62
CA TYR A 484 13.74 -4.24 4.60
C TYR A 484 14.46 -5.06 5.67
N VAL A 485 15.44 -5.88 5.29
CA VAL A 485 16.21 -6.67 6.27
C VAL A 485 17.04 -5.76 7.17
N TYR A 486 17.70 -4.74 6.61
CA TYR A 486 18.39 -3.70 7.38
C TYR A 486 17.44 -3.06 8.40
N ARG A 487 16.23 -2.69 7.98
CA ARG A 487 15.21 -2.13 8.89
C ARG A 487 14.78 -3.13 9.95
N TYR A 488 14.44 -4.37 9.61
CA TYR A 488 14.00 -5.36 10.60
C TYR A 488 15.11 -5.75 11.60
N LYS A 489 16.38 -5.54 11.26
CA LYS A 489 17.51 -5.73 12.20
C LYS A 489 17.89 -4.46 12.97
N GLY A 490 17.46 -3.29 12.51
CA GLY A 490 17.87 -1.98 13.00
C GLY A 490 16.98 -1.35 14.09
N HIS A 491 16.04 -2.10 14.66
CA HIS A 491 15.14 -1.64 15.74
C HIS A 491 14.29 -0.38 15.41
N PRO A 492 13.51 -0.38 14.32
CA PRO A 492 12.58 0.69 13.96
C PRO A 492 11.49 0.87 15.02
N MET A 493 11.12 2.12 15.27
CA MET A 493 10.04 2.48 16.19
C MET A 493 8.71 2.66 15.45
N SER A 494 7.59 2.43 16.14
CA SER A 494 6.26 2.72 15.59
C SER A 494 5.85 4.17 15.88
N GLY A 495 5.41 4.89 14.85
CA GLY A 495 4.94 6.26 14.97
C GLY A 495 3.43 6.37 14.81
N ILE A 496 2.82 7.31 15.52
CA ILE A 496 1.39 7.63 15.39
C ILE A 496 1.23 8.83 14.45
N ALA A 497 0.41 8.68 13.41
CA ALA A 497 0.22 9.69 12.38
C ALA A 497 -1.24 10.09 12.21
N ARG A 498 -1.51 11.38 12.08
CA ARG A 498 -2.87 11.90 11.86
C ARG A 498 -2.92 12.86 10.70
N GLU A 499 -4.04 12.84 9.99
CA GLU A 499 -4.35 13.84 8.97
C GLU A 499 -4.62 15.19 9.65
N HIS A 500 -4.10 16.26 9.06
CA HIS A 500 -4.44 17.62 9.46
C HIS A 500 -4.79 18.48 8.24
N THR A 501 -6.03 18.36 7.77
CA THR A 501 -6.54 19.14 6.63
C THR A 501 -7.79 19.95 7.01
N ALA A 502 -8.24 20.79 6.08
CA ALA A 502 -9.49 21.51 6.22
C ALA A 502 -10.73 20.60 6.23
N ALA A 503 -10.59 19.32 5.84
CA ALA A 503 -11.68 18.34 5.85
C ALA A 503 -12.00 17.80 7.25
N ILE A 504 -11.01 17.81 8.16
CA ILE A 504 -11.18 17.37 9.56
C ILE A 504 -12.00 18.40 10.35
N GLY A 505 -12.84 17.94 11.29
CA GLY A 505 -13.63 18.86 12.13
C GLY A 505 -12.76 19.72 13.05
N VAL A 506 -13.23 20.91 13.43
CA VAL A 506 -12.47 21.83 14.31
C VAL A 506 -12.10 21.16 15.64
N ARG A 507 -13.07 20.51 16.30
CA ARG A 507 -12.86 19.81 17.57
C ARG A 507 -11.77 18.74 17.47
N GLU A 508 -11.80 17.96 16.39
CA GLU A 508 -10.87 16.86 16.16
C GLU A 508 -9.47 17.39 15.82
N ARG A 509 -9.35 18.47 15.03
CA ARG A 509 -8.06 19.14 14.79
C ARG A 509 -7.44 19.62 16.10
N THR A 510 -8.19 20.31 16.95
CA THR A 510 -7.69 20.78 18.25
C THR A 510 -7.22 19.62 19.14
N GLU A 511 -7.95 18.51 19.16
CA GLU A 511 -7.52 17.31 19.89
C GLU A 511 -6.22 16.73 19.32
N ILE A 512 -6.11 16.61 18.00
CA ILE A 512 -4.90 16.13 17.31
C ILE A 512 -3.70 17.04 17.61
N GLU A 513 -3.89 18.36 17.58
CA GLU A 513 -2.86 19.36 17.90
C GLU A 513 -2.35 19.22 19.33
N GLU A 514 -3.25 19.05 20.31
CA GLU A 514 -2.86 18.84 21.71
C GLU A 514 -2.09 17.53 21.90
N ARG A 515 -2.57 16.44 21.30
CA ARG A 515 -1.90 15.14 21.36
C ARG A 515 -0.53 15.17 20.68
N PHE A 516 -0.41 15.92 19.58
CA PHE A 516 0.86 16.18 18.92
C PHE A 516 1.79 16.95 19.87
N ARG A 517 1.32 18.02 20.53
CA ARG A 517 2.14 18.78 21.50
C ARG A 517 2.66 17.90 22.64
N ARG A 518 1.86 16.94 23.13
CA ARG A 518 2.24 15.96 24.16
C ARG A 518 3.15 14.82 23.66
N GLY A 519 3.35 14.69 22.35
CA GLY A 519 4.13 13.60 21.74
C GLY A 519 3.40 12.25 21.69
N GLU A 520 2.07 12.25 21.80
CA GLU A 520 1.22 11.07 21.61
C GLU A 520 0.90 10.84 20.13
N VAL A 521 0.96 11.90 19.32
CA VAL A 521 0.96 11.88 17.86
C VAL A 521 2.31 12.39 17.41
N ASN A 522 3.01 11.62 16.57
CA ASN A 522 4.37 11.94 16.13
C ASN A 522 4.39 12.61 14.77
N LEU A 523 3.38 12.36 13.94
CA LEU A 523 3.33 12.88 12.59
C LEU A 523 1.99 13.52 12.29
N LEU A 524 2.04 14.75 11.76
CA LEU A 524 0.87 15.37 11.14
C LEU A 524 1.10 15.46 9.64
N SER A 525 0.24 14.75 8.90
CA SER A 525 0.17 14.82 7.45
C SER A 525 -0.76 15.97 7.08
N CYS A 526 -0.19 17.11 6.71
CA CYS A 526 -0.91 18.38 6.63
C CYS A 526 -0.85 19.01 5.23
N THR A 527 -1.79 19.94 5.01
CA THR A 527 -1.81 20.81 3.82
C THR A 527 -1.41 22.22 4.24
N THR A 528 -1.93 23.25 3.57
CA THR A 528 -1.74 24.66 3.94
C THR A 528 -2.27 25.01 5.34
N THR A 529 -3.06 24.13 5.98
CA THR A 529 -3.59 24.32 7.34
C THR A 529 -2.50 24.51 8.40
N MET A 530 -1.29 23.99 8.16
CA MET A 530 -0.14 24.15 9.05
C MET A 530 0.90 25.15 8.53
N GLU A 531 0.63 25.85 7.43
CA GLU A 531 1.52 26.91 6.92
C GLU A 531 1.43 28.17 7.78
N MET A 532 0.25 28.55 8.27
CA MET A 532 0.01 29.81 8.98
C MET A 532 -0.50 29.64 10.42
N GLY A 533 0.02 30.43 11.36
CA GLY A 533 -0.65 30.82 12.61
C GLY A 533 -0.72 29.86 13.82
N ILE A 534 -0.46 28.55 13.69
CA ILE A 534 -0.60 27.63 14.84
C ILE A 534 0.73 27.49 15.60
N ASP A 535 0.70 27.66 16.93
CA ASP A 535 1.84 27.44 17.82
C ASP A 535 1.85 25.99 18.35
N LEU A 536 2.62 25.14 17.67
CA LEU A 536 2.81 23.73 18.05
C LEU A 536 4.05 23.53 18.93
N GLY A 537 4.68 24.63 19.37
CA GLY A 537 6.02 24.60 19.94
C GLY A 537 7.11 24.43 18.87
N ASP A 538 8.33 24.19 19.33
CA ASP A 538 9.50 24.17 18.47
C ASP A 538 9.69 22.79 17.83
N LEU A 539 9.59 22.73 16.51
CA LEU A 539 9.95 21.55 15.73
C LEU A 539 11.41 21.68 15.25
N GLU A 540 12.07 20.54 15.13
CA GLU A 540 13.46 20.47 14.66
C GLU A 540 13.52 20.21 13.16
N ALA A 541 12.50 19.57 12.61
CA ALA A 541 12.41 19.31 11.19
C ALA A 541 10.99 19.42 10.64
N VAL A 542 10.94 19.67 9.33
CA VAL A 542 9.74 19.54 8.51
C VAL A 542 10.07 18.80 7.23
N PHE A 543 9.06 18.14 6.67
CA PHE A 543 9.17 17.43 5.41
C PHE A 543 8.10 17.90 4.43
N CYS A 544 8.51 18.33 3.24
CA CYS A 544 7.62 18.60 2.11
C CYS A 544 7.66 17.41 1.15
N ARG A 545 6.52 16.71 0.99
CA ARG A 545 6.40 15.52 0.12
C ARG A 545 6.35 15.83 -1.38
N ASN A 546 6.33 17.10 -1.72
CA ASN A 546 6.40 17.60 -3.08
C ASN A 546 7.07 18.97 -3.04
N VAL A 547 7.53 19.45 -4.20
CA VAL A 547 8.01 20.83 -4.32
C VAL A 547 6.83 21.78 -4.07
N PRO A 548 6.90 22.71 -3.10
CA PRO A 548 5.81 23.64 -2.86
C PRO A 548 5.54 24.54 -4.09
N PRO A 549 4.29 25.02 -4.31
CA PRO A 549 3.91 25.74 -5.53
C PRO A 549 4.64 27.09 -5.73
N GLY A 550 5.18 27.64 -4.65
CA GLY A 550 5.98 28.85 -4.71
C GLY A 550 6.91 28.98 -3.50
N ILE A 551 7.88 29.87 -3.62
CA ILE A 551 8.89 30.12 -2.58
C ILE A 551 8.28 30.60 -1.26
N SER A 552 7.17 31.36 -1.32
CA SER A 552 6.46 31.82 -0.12
C SER A 552 5.89 30.65 0.70
N ASN A 553 5.33 29.63 0.03
CA ASN A 553 4.85 28.42 0.69
C ASN A 553 6.01 27.63 1.30
N TYR A 554 7.10 27.45 0.54
CA TYR A 554 8.29 26.78 1.05
C TYR A 554 8.83 27.47 2.30
N GLN A 555 9.00 28.79 2.28
CA GLN A 555 9.48 29.57 3.43
C GLN A 555 8.56 29.45 4.64
N GLN A 556 7.23 29.48 4.45
CA GLN A 556 6.27 29.29 5.55
C GLN A 556 6.32 27.88 6.15
N ARG A 557 6.49 26.85 5.32
CA ARG A 557 6.64 25.45 5.76
C ARG A 557 7.97 25.23 6.47
N ALA A 558 9.08 25.64 5.85
CA ALA A 558 10.44 25.52 6.38
C ALA A 558 10.60 26.29 7.69
N GLY A 559 9.97 27.47 7.81
CA GLY A 559 9.97 28.29 9.03
C GLY A 559 9.22 27.68 10.22
N ARG A 560 8.61 26.49 10.07
CA ARG A 560 8.08 25.70 11.19
C ARG A 560 9.16 24.93 11.93
N ALA A 561 10.29 24.64 11.28
CA ALA A 561 11.46 24.08 11.94
C ALA A 561 12.35 25.19 12.51
N GLY A 562 13.11 24.90 13.58
CA GLY A 562 14.26 25.72 13.99
C GLY A 562 13.99 26.85 14.97
N ARG A 563 12.92 26.78 15.76
CA ARG A 563 12.63 27.80 16.78
C ARG A 563 13.46 27.67 18.08
N ARG A 564 14.20 26.56 18.27
CA ARG A 564 15.17 26.37 19.38
C ARG A 564 16.61 26.58 18.92
N ALA A 565 17.36 27.36 19.69
CA ALA A 565 18.76 27.72 19.42
C ALA A 565 19.79 26.57 19.50
N GLN A 566 19.38 25.31 19.69
CA GLN A 566 20.29 24.19 20.00
C GLN A 566 20.58 23.24 18.83
N VAL A 567 19.76 23.20 17.77
CA VAL A 567 19.97 22.32 16.60
C VAL A 567 19.61 23.08 15.32
N ALA A 568 20.39 22.85 14.25
CA ALA A 568 20.08 23.42 12.94
C ALA A 568 18.74 22.84 12.41
N PRO A 569 17.78 23.68 11.98
CA PRO A 569 16.54 23.18 11.40
C PRO A 569 16.78 22.35 10.15
N ILE A 570 16.05 21.26 10.01
CA ILE A 570 16.04 20.45 8.79
C ILE A 570 14.74 20.69 8.03
N ALA A 571 14.83 21.22 6.82
CA ALA A 571 13.71 21.28 5.89
C ALA A 571 13.99 20.29 4.74
N LEU A 572 13.39 19.11 4.82
CA LEU A 572 13.49 18.11 3.75
C LEU A 572 12.44 18.39 2.69
N MET A 573 12.83 18.37 1.41
CA MET A 573 11.91 18.49 0.28
C MET A 573 12.14 17.32 -0.67
N MET A 574 11.07 16.59 -0.99
CA MET A 574 11.08 15.51 -1.97
C MET A 574 10.42 16.01 -3.25
N ALA A 575 11.11 15.89 -4.38
CA ALA A 575 10.54 16.13 -5.70
C ALA A 575 9.91 14.84 -6.25
N ARG A 576 8.61 14.86 -6.50
CA ARG A 576 7.88 13.73 -7.10
C ARG A 576 8.19 13.62 -8.59
N ASN A 577 7.85 12.48 -9.19
CA ASN A 577 7.99 12.28 -10.63
C ASN A 577 6.82 12.89 -11.43
N ASN A 578 6.54 14.16 -11.20
CA ASN A 578 5.59 14.95 -11.98
C ASN A 578 6.34 16.10 -12.69
N ARG A 579 5.74 16.65 -13.75
CA ARG A 579 6.40 17.68 -14.59
C ARG A 579 6.84 18.91 -13.79
N TYR A 580 6.02 19.37 -12.84
CA TYR A 580 6.32 20.56 -12.06
C TYR A 580 7.49 20.32 -11.11
N ASP A 581 7.41 19.29 -10.26
CA ASP A 581 8.45 18.94 -9.29
C ASP A 581 9.80 18.69 -9.96
N GLN A 582 9.83 17.96 -11.08
CA GLN A 582 11.07 17.69 -11.82
C GLN A 582 11.65 18.96 -12.45
N SER A 583 10.81 19.83 -13.00
CA SER A 583 11.25 21.12 -13.56
C SER A 583 11.88 22.01 -12.48
N GLN A 584 11.23 22.12 -11.32
CA GLN A 584 11.77 22.90 -10.20
C GLN A 584 13.01 22.24 -9.57
N PHE A 585 13.09 20.92 -9.52
CA PHE A 585 14.27 20.22 -8.99
C PHE A 585 15.50 20.41 -9.88
N ASN A 586 15.33 20.37 -11.20
CA ASN A 586 16.41 20.58 -12.16
C ASN A 586 16.99 22.00 -12.10
N ASP A 587 16.19 22.99 -11.68
CA ASP A 587 16.63 24.37 -11.43
C ASP A 587 16.30 24.83 -10.00
N VAL A 588 16.67 24.00 -9.02
CA VAL A 588 16.33 24.23 -7.60
C VAL A 588 16.94 25.54 -7.07
N LYS A 589 18.06 25.97 -7.63
CA LYS A 589 18.71 27.23 -7.27
C LYS A 589 17.79 28.42 -7.57
N SER A 590 17.26 28.50 -8.79
CA SER A 590 16.32 29.57 -9.17
C SER A 590 15.05 29.54 -8.34
N TYR A 591 14.55 28.35 -8.00
CA TYR A 591 13.39 28.21 -7.11
C TYR A 591 13.64 28.81 -5.72
N LEU A 592 14.80 28.52 -5.11
CA LEU A 592 15.16 29.00 -3.77
C LEU A 592 15.51 30.50 -3.76
N GLU A 593 16.06 31.03 -4.85
CA GLU A 593 16.39 32.45 -5.02
C GLU A 593 15.17 33.31 -5.43
N ALA A 594 14.04 32.69 -5.75
CA ALA A 594 12.83 33.39 -6.13
C ALA A 594 12.34 34.34 -5.02
N VAL A 595 11.77 35.48 -5.42
CA VAL A 595 11.19 36.46 -4.49
C VAL A 595 9.69 36.19 -4.36
N PRO A 596 9.13 36.12 -3.14
CA PRO A 596 7.69 36.04 -2.94
C PRO A 596 6.95 37.17 -3.68
N SER A 597 5.95 36.82 -4.49
CA SER A 597 5.11 37.83 -5.14
C SER A 597 4.42 38.71 -4.10
N PRO A 598 4.38 40.03 -4.29
CA PRO A 598 3.64 40.92 -3.39
C PRO A 598 2.15 40.56 -3.42
N PRO A 599 1.45 40.57 -2.27
CA PRO A 599 0.01 40.39 -2.25
C PRO A 599 -0.64 41.53 -3.05
N TYR A 600 -1.56 41.19 -3.96
CA TYR A 600 -2.32 42.16 -4.73
C TYR A 600 -3.81 41.99 -4.44
N LEU A 601 -4.54 43.10 -4.45
CA LEU A 601 -5.99 43.11 -4.29
C LEU A 601 -6.63 43.54 -5.60
N ALA A 602 -7.38 42.63 -6.23
CA ALA A 602 -8.17 42.94 -7.42
C ALA A 602 -9.43 43.73 -7.02
N LEU A 603 -9.41 45.05 -7.21
CA LEU A 603 -10.55 45.93 -6.93
C LEU A 603 -11.56 45.97 -8.10
N ASP A 604 -11.16 45.50 -9.27
CA ASP A 604 -11.89 45.61 -10.53
C ASP A 604 -12.78 44.39 -10.82
N ASN A 605 -12.85 43.40 -9.92
CA ASN A 605 -13.67 42.20 -10.09
C ASN A 605 -15.17 42.53 -9.90
N PRO A 606 -15.97 42.61 -10.98
CA PRO A 606 -17.36 43.05 -10.88
C PRO A 606 -18.23 42.04 -10.15
N SER A 607 -17.94 40.74 -10.30
CA SER A 607 -18.69 39.67 -9.63
C SER A 607 -18.50 39.72 -8.12
N PHE A 608 -17.26 39.95 -7.65
CA PHE A 608 -16.95 40.05 -6.23
C PHE A 608 -17.62 41.29 -5.61
N PHE A 609 -17.51 42.44 -6.26
CA PHE A 609 -18.15 43.67 -5.79
C PHE A 609 -19.67 43.54 -5.71
N ARG A 610 -20.31 42.97 -6.75
CA ARG A 610 -21.76 42.70 -6.75
C ARG A 610 -22.20 41.75 -5.64
N ARG A 611 -21.38 40.77 -5.24
CA ARG A 611 -21.70 39.89 -4.10
C ARG A 611 -21.77 40.67 -2.78
N HIS A 612 -20.92 41.68 -2.60
CA HIS A 612 -21.00 42.58 -1.44
C HIS A 612 -22.28 43.41 -1.47
N GLN A 613 -22.65 43.97 -2.63
CA GLN A 613 -23.91 44.70 -2.82
C GLN A 613 -25.13 43.82 -2.47
N VAL A 614 -25.20 42.61 -3.00
CA VAL A 614 -26.27 41.64 -2.67
C VAL A 614 -26.26 41.28 -1.19
N SER A 615 -25.08 41.15 -0.57
CA SER A 615 -24.96 40.86 0.87
C SER A 615 -25.48 41.99 1.74
N CYS A 616 -25.30 43.25 1.35
CA CYS A 616 -25.92 44.41 2.03
C CYS A 616 -27.44 44.35 1.95
N ILE A 617 -27.99 44.09 0.77
CA ILE A 617 -29.45 43.95 0.57
C ILE A 617 -29.99 42.77 1.40
N LEU A 618 -29.31 41.62 1.34
CA LEU A 618 -29.70 40.42 2.09
C LEU A 618 -29.65 40.67 3.60
N SER A 619 -28.65 41.38 4.11
CA SER A 619 -28.55 41.74 5.52
C SER A 619 -29.77 42.55 5.98
N GLY A 620 -30.18 43.56 5.20
CA GLY A 620 -31.37 44.36 5.52
C GLY A 620 -32.65 43.53 5.56
N TRP A 621 -32.80 42.57 4.65
CA TRP A 621 -33.95 41.65 4.65
C TRP A 621 -33.90 40.71 5.86
N LEU A 622 -32.74 40.17 6.20
CA LEU A 622 -32.55 39.31 7.39
C LEU A 622 -32.92 40.07 8.67
N ASP A 623 -32.47 41.32 8.81
CA ASP A 623 -32.82 42.18 9.95
C ASP A 623 -34.33 42.45 10.01
N HIS A 624 -34.98 42.65 8.86
CA HIS A 624 -36.44 42.77 8.79
C HIS A 624 -37.16 41.49 9.27
N LYS A 625 -36.71 40.30 8.84
CA LYS A 625 -37.31 39.02 9.28
C LYS A 625 -37.10 38.75 10.77
N LEU A 626 -36.02 39.25 11.32
CA LEU A 626 -35.69 39.11 12.74
C LEU A 626 -36.32 40.22 13.61
N SER A 627 -36.81 41.30 13.00
CA SER A 627 -37.44 42.41 13.71
C SER A 627 -38.71 41.95 14.45
N GLY A 628 -38.83 42.33 15.73
CA GLY A 628 -39.98 41.97 16.58
C GLY A 628 -39.87 40.62 17.32
N GLN A 629 -38.79 39.84 17.11
CA GLN A 629 -38.56 38.60 17.86
C GLN A 629 -37.73 38.88 19.13
N GLN A 630 -38.34 38.77 20.31
CA GLN A 630 -37.57 38.73 21.57
C GLN A 630 -36.81 37.40 21.66
N ARG A 631 -35.48 37.45 21.64
CA ARG A 631 -34.63 36.26 21.64
C ARG A 631 -33.43 36.39 22.56
N THR A 632 -33.02 35.26 23.12
CA THR A 632 -31.76 35.09 23.85
C THR A 632 -30.78 34.28 22.99
N GLY A 633 -29.72 34.94 22.49
CA GLY A 633 -28.67 34.31 21.67
C GLY A 633 -28.67 34.71 20.19
N ALA A 634 -27.66 34.24 19.44
CA ALA A 634 -27.47 34.58 18.03
C ALA A 634 -28.53 33.92 17.11
N PRO A 635 -29.01 34.60 16.06
CA PRO A 635 -29.97 34.04 15.10
C PRO A 635 -29.34 32.86 14.31
N LYS A 636 -30.17 31.86 14.00
CA LYS A 636 -29.82 30.70 13.16
C LYS A 636 -30.61 30.75 11.86
N LEU A 637 -30.12 30.09 10.80
CA LEU A 637 -30.81 30.04 9.49
C LEU A 637 -32.26 29.54 9.59
N VAL A 638 -32.52 28.52 10.42
CA VAL A 638 -33.87 27.98 10.68
C VAL A 638 -34.86 29.05 11.16
N HIS A 639 -34.36 30.10 11.82
CA HIS A 639 -35.21 31.18 12.32
C HIS A 639 -35.73 32.14 11.24
N VAL A 640 -35.12 32.09 10.05
CA VAL A 640 -35.45 32.93 8.90
C VAL A 640 -36.06 32.09 7.79
N LEU A 641 -35.52 30.89 7.57
CA LEU A 641 -35.86 30.02 6.44
C LEU A 641 -36.82 28.88 6.80
N GLY A 642 -37.13 28.67 8.08
CA GLY A 642 -37.93 27.53 8.55
C GLY A 642 -37.11 26.24 8.71
N GLU A 643 -37.75 25.18 9.21
CA GLU A 643 -37.11 23.87 9.45
C GLU A 643 -36.81 23.10 8.16
N THR A 644 -37.59 23.36 7.11
CA THR A 644 -37.46 22.76 5.78
C THR A 644 -37.52 23.84 4.72
N LEU A 645 -36.87 23.60 3.58
CA LEU A 645 -36.89 24.49 2.43
C LEU A 645 -37.47 23.75 1.22
N SER A 646 -38.79 23.62 1.19
CA SER A 646 -39.53 23.04 0.05
C SER A 646 -39.62 24.02 -1.12
N VAL A 647 -40.09 23.54 -2.28
CA VAL A 647 -40.32 24.40 -3.46
C VAL A 647 -41.34 25.51 -3.15
N ASP A 648 -42.33 25.23 -2.31
CA ASP A 648 -43.33 26.23 -1.93
C ASP A 648 -42.79 27.22 -0.90
N ASP A 649 -41.91 26.77 0.01
CA ASP A 649 -41.18 27.67 0.93
C ASP A 649 -40.26 28.62 0.15
N GLU A 650 -39.57 28.12 -0.88
CA GLU A 650 -38.72 28.94 -1.74
C GLU A 650 -39.53 30.03 -2.46
N LYS A 651 -40.72 29.69 -2.98
CA LYS A 651 -41.61 30.68 -3.61
C LYS A 651 -42.11 31.72 -2.61
N ALA A 652 -42.49 31.29 -1.40
CA ALA A 652 -42.93 32.19 -0.35
C ALA A 652 -41.82 33.15 0.08
N ILE A 653 -40.58 32.66 0.23
CA ILE A 653 -39.41 33.48 0.53
C ILE A 653 -39.14 34.50 -0.58
N LYS A 654 -39.20 34.09 -1.86
CA LYS A 654 -39.02 35.02 -2.99
C LYS A 654 -40.07 36.13 -2.98
N ALA A 655 -41.34 35.78 -2.81
CA ALA A 655 -42.43 36.76 -2.74
C ALA A 655 -42.27 37.72 -1.55
N ASP A 656 -41.81 37.23 -0.40
CA ASP A 656 -41.53 38.02 0.80
C ASP A 656 -40.36 38.98 0.58
N VAL A 657 -39.26 38.51 -0.03
CA VAL A 657 -38.12 39.36 -0.42
C VAL A 657 -38.56 40.43 -1.41
N GLU A 658 -39.32 40.09 -2.45
CA GLU A 658 -39.85 41.05 -3.43
C GLU A 658 -40.74 42.11 -2.77
N THR A 659 -41.60 41.69 -1.85
CA THR A 659 -42.47 42.59 -1.08
C THR A 659 -41.65 43.52 -0.19
N TRP A 660 -40.63 42.99 0.50
CA TRP A 660 -39.74 43.80 1.33
C TRP A 660 -38.91 44.78 0.49
N LEU A 661 -38.36 44.36 -0.65
CA LEU A 661 -37.60 45.23 -1.57
C LEU A 661 -38.44 46.42 -2.05
N ALA A 662 -39.75 46.24 -2.21
CA ALA A 662 -40.68 47.31 -2.58
C ALA A 662 -40.99 48.30 -1.44
N SER A 663 -40.72 47.94 -0.17
CA SER A 663 -40.94 48.80 1.01
C SER A 663 -39.91 49.93 1.13
N GLU A 664 -40.19 50.94 1.96
CA GLU A 664 -39.23 52.04 2.23
C GLU A 664 -37.90 51.50 2.80
N ASN A 665 -37.96 50.52 3.69
CA ASN A 665 -36.76 49.89 4.28
C ASN A 665 -35.96 49.10 3.23
N GLY A 666 -36.63 48.44 2.30
CA GLY A 666 -36.00 47.73 1.19
C GLY A 666 -35.28 48.67 0.24
N LYS A 667 -35.96 49.75 -0.18
CA LYS A 667 -35.38 50.79 -1.03
C LYS A 667 -34.16 51.46 -0.40
N MET A 668 -34.23 51.79 0.89
CA MET A 668 -33.09 52.37 1.62
C MET A 668 -31.88 51.41 1.65
N ASN A 669 -32.10 50.10 1.77
CA ASN A 669 -31.01 49.11 1.71
C ASN A 669 -30.42 48.95 0.31
N ILE A 670 -31.23 49.07 -0.74
CA ILE A 670 -30.76 49.12 -2.13
C ILE A 670 -29.86 50.34 -2.33
N GLU A 671 -30.29 51.52 -1.89
CA GLU A 671 -29.48 52.75 -1.96
C GLU A 671 -28.15 52.61 -1.21
N ILE A 672 -28.15 52.04 0.00
CA ILE A 672 -26.92 51.76 0.75
C ILE A 672 -25.97 50.86 -0.04
N SER A 673 -26.52 49.81 -0.68
CA SER A 673 -25.76 48.88 -1.53
C SER A 673 -25.20 49.57 -2.78
N GLU A 674 -25.96 50.45 -3.44
CA GLU A 674 -25.50 51.22 -4.60
C GLU A 674 -24.41 52.22 -4.21
N ARG A 675 -24.53 52.86 -3.05
CA ARG A 675 -23.52 53.81 -2.51
C ARG A 675 -22.19 53.17 -2.16
N LEU A 676 -22.08 51.83 -2.11
CA LEU A 676 -20.79 51.17 -2.04
C LEU A 676 -19.88 51.55 -3.23
N ILE A 677 -20.47 51.91 -4.37
CA ILE A 677 -19.73 52.36 -5.56
C ILE A 677 -18.97 53.66 -5.27
N ASP A 678 -19.49 54.53 -4.40
CA ASP A 678 -18.86 55.81 -4.04
C ASP A 678 -17.53 55.61 -3.29
N LEU A 679 -17.32 54.42 -2.70
CA LEU A 679 -16.07 54.03 -2.03
C LEU A 679 -15.02 53.50 -3.00
N MET A 680 -15.39 53.27 -4.27
CA MET A 680 -14.48 52.73 -5.28
C MET A 680 -13.71 53.85 -5.99
N PRO A 681 -12.47 53.58 -6.45
CA PRO A 681 -11.76 54.48 -7.36
C PRO A 681 -12.63 54.87 -8.55
N SER A 682 -12.53 56.12 -8.99
CA SER A 682 -13.41 56.70 -10.03
C SER A 682 -13.41 55.90 -11.34
N ASN A 683 -12.28 55.28 -11.68
CA ASN A 683 -12.09 54.41 -12.85
C ASN A 683 -12.78 53.03 -12.74
N LEU A 684 -13.33 52.67 -11.57
CA LEU A 684 -14.01 51.39 -11.30
C LEU A 684 -15.50 51.58 -10.96
N SER A 685 -16.04 52.78 -11.11
CA SER A 685 -17.43 53.12 -10.77
C SER A 685 -18.50 52.40 -11.60
N THR A 686 -18.11 51.63 -12.63
CA THR A 686 -19.00 50.92 -13.57
C THR A 686 -19.18 49.43 -13.25
N ILE A 687 -18.53 48.89 -12.21
CA ILE A 687 -18.49 47.43 -11.96
C ILE A 687 -19.69 46.89 -11.16
N GLY A 688 -20.36 47.76 -10.39
CA GLY A 688 -21.48 47.41 -9.52
C GLY A 688 -22.85 47.51 -10.18
N PHE A 689 -23.88 47.06 -9.46
CA PHE A 689 -25.27 47.37 -9.78
C PHE A 689 -25.52 48.86 -9.53
N ARG A 690 -26.18 49.50 -10.50
CA ARG A 690 -26.77 50.82 -10.39
C ARG A 690 -28.27 50.70 -10.60
#